data_AF-A0A1W6BEI1-F1
#
_entry.id   AF-A0A1W6BEI1-F1
#
_cell.length_a   1.000
_cell.length_b   1.000
_cell.length_c   1.000
_cell.angle_alpha   90.00
_cell.angle_beta   90.00
_cell.angle_gamma   90.00
#
_symmetry.space_group_name_H-M   'P 1'
#
loop_
_entity.id
_entity.type
_entity.pdbx_description
1 polymer ?
#
loop_
_entity_poly.entity_id
_entity_poly.type
_entity_poly.pdbx_seq_one_letter_code
_entity_poly.pdbx_strand_id
1 'polypeptide(L)'
;MVNSDYLKNLNEAQKQAVLALEGPLLIVAGAGSGKTKVLTSRIAHIIKNKNAYPNQILAVTFTNKAAKEMQNRVSKILGSSAIGLSWLGTFHSICAKLLRKHAPAVNLNSNFTIIDTDDQIRLIKNICKAENIDVKQLAPRYVIAIIDKWKNKGLYPNEVKINSKDIYEKTILPVYKIYQQKLIELNACDFGDLILHSVKILEKNKDIRDIYSKNFKYILVDEYQDTNFIQSRWLNLLAEKNKNICCVGDDDQSIYSWRGAEIKNFLDFDKIYENTKIIRLEENYRSSKNILSVASSLISNNQNRVGKTLKSTMDEGDLIKLNCFKNGKDEAIGISDEVENIKKKYSLNNIAILVRAIFQTREFEERFLKIGMPYRILGGIKFYERAEIKDCVAYLRLINQEKDDLAFERIVNNPKRSIGESTIKTIHEYSKKNKISLETSSRKMIEKNLIKPKAKIGLTLFLDLISKWRNDLKIKKFNHVKLLQILLDESGYSAMLKNKKDLENENRLENIKELLSAMKEFDNLESFLDHVSLATSIDQDWEGEKINMMTMHAAKGLEFDVVFLPGWEEGLFPHQKSIEEKGHNGLEEERRLAYVGITRAKRNAIISFSMNRFYQGDWIDSMASRFIDELPENNLEKNSYFDESKDTFEEFEFNQDFELDDDSKRSPGWIRYQKRIK
;
A
#
# COMPACT_ATOMS: atom_id res chain seq x y z
N MET A 1 12.61 14.04 45.05
CA MET A 1 12.91 13.04 44.01
C MET A 1 11.92 13.19 42.88
N VAL A 2 12.37 13.34 41.63
CA VAL A 2 11.48 13.39 40.46
C VAL A 2 10.78 12.04 40.34
N ASN A 3 9.45 12.02 40.40
CA ASN A 3 8.70 10.77 40.29
C ASN A 3 8.98 10.13 38.91
N SER A 4 9.71 9.01 38.95
CA SER A 4 10.25 8.29 37.80
C SER A 4 9.45 7.03 37.47
N ASP A 5 8.16 7.01 37.79
CA ASP A 5 7.27 5.86 37.54
C ASP A 5 7.29 5.37 36.08
N TYR A 6 7.55 6.26 35.12
CA TYR A 6 7.67 5.91 33.69
C TYR A 6 8.91 5.06 33.35
N LEU A 7 9.90 4.96 34.25
CA LEU A 7 11.06 4.08 34.12
C LEU A 7 10.82 2.69 34.71
N LYS A 8 9.84 2.53 35.61
CA LYS A 8 9.60 1.25 36.31
C LYS A 8 9.19 0.12 35.37
N ASN A 9 8.43 0.45 34.32
CA ASN A 9 7.90 -0.52 33.36
C ASN A 9 8.82 -0.72 32.13
N LEU A 10 10.10 -0.38 32.22
CA LEU A 10 11.09 -0.55 31.15
C LEU A 10 12.08 -1.65 31.55
N ASN A 11 12.54 -2.46 30.59
CA ASN A 11 13.66 -3.37 30.83
C ASN A 11 14.99 -2.59 30.89
N GLU A 12 16.09 -3.27 31.21
CA GLU A 12 17.39 -2.62 31.37
C GLU A 12 17.90 -1.95 30.09
N ALA A 13 17.76 -2.58 28.92
CA ALA A 13 18.17 -1.99 27.64
C ALA A 13 17.35 -0.73 27.30
N GLN A 14 16.04 -0.77 27.53
CA GLN A 14 15.12 0.36 27.37
C GLN A 14 15.45 1.49 28.35
N LYS A 15 15.75 1.18 29.62
CA LYS A 15 16.22 2.18 30.60
C LYS A 15 17.53 2.82 30.15
N GLN A 16 18.52 2.02 29.74
CA GLN A 16 19.77 2.53 29.21
C GLN A 16 19.55 3.48 28.02
N ALA A 17 18.63 3.13 27.12
CA ALA A 17 18.26 3.96 25.99
C ALA A 17 17.53 5.26 26.38
N VAL A 18 16.73 5.25 27.44
CA VAL A 18 16.08 6.47 27.97
C VAL A 18 17.09 7.39 28.67
N LEU A 19 18.05 6.81 29.41
CA LEU A 19 19.02 7.54 30.23
C LEU A 19 20.24 8.06 29.45
N ALA A 20 20.58 7.46 28.31
CA ALA A 20 21.75 7.85 27.51
C ALA A 20 21.49 9.17 26.74
N LEU A 21 21.51 10.31 27.42
CA LEU A 21 21.10 11.60 26.84
C LEU A 21 22.14 12.25 25.92
N GLU A 22 23.43 12.10 26.22
CA GLU A 22 24.51 12.79 25.51
C GLU A 22 25.08 11.96 24.34
N GLY A 23 25.43 12.66 23.28
CA GLY A 23 26.00 12.12 22.05
C GLY A 23 24.98 11.46 21.11
N PRO A 24 25.44 11.01 19.93
CA PRO A 24 24.61 10.27 18.99
C PRO A 24 24.25 8.89 19.54
N LEU A 25 22.97 8.53 19.44
CA LEU A 25 22.43 7.27 19.93
C LEU A 25 21.61 6.60 18.81
N LEU A 26 22.02 5.40 18.41
CA LEU A 26 21.22 4.52 17.56
C LEU A 26 20.57 3.44 18.41
N ILE A 27 19.25 3.39 18.42
CA ILE A 27 18.47 2.33 19.06
C ILE A 27 18.02 1.36 17.97
N VAL A 28 18.72 0.23 17.90
CA VAL A 28 18.39 -0.87 16.98
C VAL A 28 17.38 -1.76 17.66
N ALA A 29 16.17 -1.78 17.16
CA ALA A 29 15.06 -2.35 17.89
C ALA A 29 14.23 -3.24 16.97
N GLY A 30 13.97 -4.48 17.38
CA GLY A 30 13.15 -5.38 16.57
C GLY A 30 11.66 -5.04 16.61
N ALA A 31 10.87 -5.78 15.82
CA ALA A 31 9.42 -5.75 15.93
C ALA A 31 8.98 -6.03 17.37
N GLY A 32 7.97 -5.30 17.87
CA GLY A 32 7.39 -5.55 19.20
C GLY A 32 8.28 -5.22 20.40
N SER A 33 9.46 -4.61 20.21
CA SER A 33 10.44 -4.32 21.29
C SER A 33 10.19 -3.05 22.10
N GLY A 34 9.12 -2.31 21.79
CA GLY A 34 8.74 -1.09 22.50
C GLY A 34 9.44 0.20 22.04
N LYS A 35 9.89 0.28 20.77
CA LYS A 35 10.48 1.48 20.12
C LYS A 35 9.82 2.80 20.53
N THR A 36 8.52 2.92 20.26
CA THR A 36 7.73 4.13 20.58
C THR A 36 7.67 4.40 22.08
N LYS A 37 7.62 3.35 22.92
CA LYS A 37 7.62 3.49 24.38
C LYS A 37 8.92 4.12 24.84
N VAL A 38 10.07 3.64 24.35
CA VAL A 38 11.40 4.21 24.65
C VAL A 38 11.49 5.68 24.24
N LEU A 39 11.09 6.03 23.01
CA LEU A 39 11.09 7.42 22.55
C LEU A 39 10.22 8.33 23.42
N THR A 40 8.99 7.91 23.72
CA THR A 40 8.06 8.72 24.54
C THR A 40 8.56 8.88 25.98
N SER A 41 9.10 7.81 26.58
CA SER A 41 9.71 7.86 27.92
C SER A 41 10.96 8.73 27.93
N ARG A 42 11.77 8.71 26.86
CA ARG A 42 12.96 9.57 26.72
C ARG A 42 12.60 11.05 26.64
N ILE A 43 11.61 11.42 25.84
CA ILE A 43 11.12 12.82 25.79
C ILE A 43 10.63 13.25 27.18
N ALA A 44 9.83 12.41 27.84
CA ALA A 44 9.34 12.72 29.18
C ALA A 44 10.47 12.84 30.21
N HIS A 45 11.51 12.01 30.10
CA HIS A 45 12.70 12.04 30.96
C HIS A 45 13.46 13.37 30.81
N ILE A 46 13.76 13.78 29.58
CA ILE A 46 14.47 15.03 29.26
C ILE A 46 13.74 16.23 29.87
N ILE A 47 12.40 16.27 29.76
CA ILE A 47 11.59 17.37 30.27
C ILE A 47 11.51 17.34 31.80
N LYS A 48 11.21 16.18 32.42
CA LYS A 48 11.07 16.07 33.88
C LYS A 48 12.37 16.36 34.63
N ASN A 49 13.50 15.98 34.05
CA ASN A 49 14.82 16.24 34.62
C ASN A 49 15.37 17.64 34.27
N LYS A 50 14.59 18.46 33.55
CA LYS A 50 14.96 19.82 33.14
C LYS A 50 16.23 19.89 32.28
N ASN A 51 16.55 18.84 31.52
CA ASN A 51 17.66 18.84 30.57
C ASN A 51 17.38 19.76 29.37
N ALA A 52 16.12 19.88 28.96
CA ALA A 52 15.69 20.81 27.90
C ALA A 52 14.23 21.24 28.06
N TYR A 53 13.91 22.43 27.53
CA TYR A 53 12.53 22.88 27.38
C TYR A 53 11.84 22.17 26.20
N PRO A 54 10.50 22.03 26.18
CA PRO A 54 9.78 21.37 25.08
C PRO A 54 10.05 21.94 23.68
N ASN A 55 10.36 23.23 23.55
CA ASN A 55 10.71 23.89 22.29
C ASN A 55 12.16 23.61 21.81
N GLN A 56 12.99 23.00 22.66
CA GLN A 56 14.37 22.60 22.36
C GLN A 56 14.47 21.11 21.99
N ILE A 57 13.34 20.40 21.92
CA ILE A 57 13.25 18.99 21.54
C ILE A 57 12.58 18.89 20.18
N LEU A 58 13.26 18.28 19.21
CA LEU A 58 12.72 17.93 17.91
C LEU A 58 12.40 16.43 17.89
N ALA A 59 11.15 16.06 17.61
CA ALA A 59 10.71 14.67 17.51
C ALA A 59 10.03 14.42 16.17
N VAL A 60 10.56 13.49 15.37
CA VAL A 60 10.14 13.28 13.98
C VAL A 60 9.72 11.83 13.75
N THR A 61 8.64 11.64 13.01
CA THR A 61 8.12 10.33 12.57
C THR A 61 7.61 10.39 11.13
N PHE A 62 7.18 9.27 10.56
CA PHE A 62 6.73 9.19 9.16
C PHE A 62 5.25 9.50 8.96
N THR A 63 4.40 9.25 9.96
CA THR A 63 2.94 9.38 9.81
C THR A 63 2.35 10.36 10.82
N ASN A 64 1.30 11.09 10.41
CA ASN A 64 0.56 11.97 11.30
C ASN A 64 -0.09 11.21 12.47
N LYS A 65 -0.50 9.96 12.25
CA LYS A 65 -1.04 9.07 13.29
C LYS A 65 0.01 8.78 14.36
N ALA A 66 1.22 8.37 13.96
CA ALA A 66 2.32 8.11 14.88
C ALA A 66 2.72 9.38 15.66
N ALA A 67 2.72 10.54 15.01
CA ALA A 67 3.02 11.82 15.67
C ALA A 67 1.98 12.12 16.76
N LYS A 68 0.69 12.03 16.43
CA LYS A 68 -0.41 12.25 17.38
C LYS A 68 -0.38 11.25 18.54
N GLU A 69 -0.09 9.99 18.25
CA GLU A 69 0.04 8.95 19.28
C GLU A 69 1.23 9.22 20.21
N MET A 70 2.39 9.56 19.67
CA MET A 70 3.58 9.93 20.45
C MET A 70 3.29 11.14 21.35
N GLN A 71 2.63 12.17 20.83
CA GLN A 71 2.22 13.34 21.59
C GLN A 71 1.27 12.99 22.74
N ASN A 72 0.27 12.13 22.48
CA ASN A 72 -0.69 11.68 23.50
C ASN A 72 0.01 10.89 24.62
N ARG A 73 0.91 9.97 24.25
CA ARG A 73 1.69 9.16 25.20
C ARG A 73 2.58 10.03 26.08
N VAL A 74 3.31 10.99 25.50
CA VAL A 74 4.16 11.92 26.27
C VAL A 74 3.31 12.79 27.20
N SER A 75 2.18 13.31 26.73
CA SER A 75 1.26 14.12 27.54
C SER A 75 0.72 13.35 28.75
N LYS A 76 0.37 12.07 28.56
CA LYS A 76 -0.08 11.18 29.64
C LYS A 76 0.99 10.97 30.70
N ILE A 77 2.26 10.83 30.32
CA ILE A 77 3.38 10.64 31.28
C ILE A 77 3.67 11.92 32.08
N LEU A 78 3.52 13.08 31.45
CA LEU A 78 3.85 14.38 32.04
C LEU A 78 2.69 15.01 32.83
N GLY A 79 1.50 14.41 32.81
CA GLY A 79 0.38 14.76 33.71
C GLY A 79 -0.19 16.16 33.53
N SER A 80 -0.08 16.74 32.33
CA SER A 80 -0.57 18.09 32.01
C SER A 80 -1.32 18.12 30.68
N SER A 81 -2.45 18.83 30.68
CA SER A 81 -3.30 19.08 29.52
C SER A 81 -2.55 19.98 28.51
N ALA A 82 -2.00 19.36 27.47
CA ALA A 82 -1.31 19.95 26.31
C ALA A 82 0.03 20.67 26.58
N ILE A 83 1.12 19.90 26.63
CA ILE A 83 2.49 20.45 26.62
C ILE A 83 2.88 20.88 25.20
N GLY A 84 3.48 22.07 25.09
CA GLY A 84 3.95 22.74 23.87
C GLY A 84 5.14 22.10 23.14
N LEU A 85 5.07 20.80 22.83
CA LEU A 85 5.96 20.12 21.89
C LEU A 85 5.69 20.58 20.45
N SER A 86 6.00 21.85 20.17
CA SER A 86 5.70 22.46 18.87
C SER A 86 6.52 21.86 17.71
N TRP A 87 7.57 21.11 18.02
CA TRP A 87 8.47 20.45 17.07
C TRP A 87 8.33 18.93 17.11
N LEU A 88 7.13 18.43 17.41
CA LEU A 88 6.75 17.03 17.24
C LEU A 88 5.87 16.90 16.00
N GLY A 89 6.29 16.12 15.01
CA GLY A 89 5.53 15.99 13.77
C GLY A 89 6.15 15.02 12.75
N THR A 90 5.71 15.14 11.51
CA THR A 90 6.34 14.44 10.39
C THR A 90 7.46 15.29 9.78
N PHE A 91 8.37 14.68 9.01
CA PHE A 91 9.39 15.43 8.27
C PHE A 91 8.77 16.59 7.47
N HIS A 92 7.69 16.31 6.75
CA HIS A 92 6.98 17.30 5.94
C HIS A 92 6.35 18.41 6.79
N SER A 93 5.66 18.09 7.90
CA SER A 93 5.01 19.12 8.71
C SER A 93 6.01 20.04 9.42
N ILE A 94 7.13 19.47 9.88
CA ILE A 94 8.21 20.25 10.50
C ILE A 94 8.94 21.11 9.47
N CYS A 95 9.28 20.55 8.31
CA CYS A 95 9.91 21.30 7.22
C CYS A 95 9.00 22.41 6.70
N ALA A 96 7.69 22.16 6.55
CA ALA A 96 6.72 23.19 6.21
C ALA A 96 6.75 24.32 7.25
N LYS A 97 6.72 24.00 8.55
CA LYS A 97 6.79 25.02 9.62
C LYS A 97 8.08 25.84 9.57
N LEU A 98 9.23 25.22 9.30
CA LEU A 98 10.52 25.91 9.13
C LEU A 98 10.48 26.81 7.88
N LEU A 99 10.03 26.26 6.75
CA LEU A 99 9.93 26.96 5.48
C LEU A 99 9.01 28.18 5.57
N ARG A 100 7.88 28.09 6.28
CA ARG A 100 6.96 29.23 6.49
C ARG A 100 7.64 30.43 7.14
N LYS A 101 8.60 30.19 8.05
CA LYS A 101 9.35 31.26 8.73
C LYS A 101 10.46 31.87 7.87
N HIS A 102 10.98 31.11 6.91
CA HIS A 102 12.15 31.50 6.10
C HIS A 102 11.87 31.42 4.59
N ALA A 103 10.60 31.49 4.19
CA ALA A 103 10.18 31.36 2.79
C ALA A 103 10.91 32.33 1.83
N PRO A 104 11.20 33.60 2.23
CA PRO A 104 11.93 34.51 1.36
C PRO A 104 13.32 34.01 0.95
N ALA A 105 13.97 33.14 1.74
CA ALA A 105 15.29 32.59 1.41
C ALA A 105 15.29 31.66 0.18
N VAL A 106 14.10 31.22 -0.27
CA VAL A 106 13.92 30.41 -1.49
C VAL A 106 12.95 31.07 -2.48
N ASN A 107 12.81 32.40 -2.42
CA ASN A 107 11.92 33.18 -3.28
C ASN A 107 10.43 32.81 -3.14
N LEU A 108 10.00 32.40 -1.96
CA LEU A 108 8.60 32.12 -1.64
C LEU A 108 8.07 33.11 -0.60
N ASN A 109 6.75 33.27 -0.57
CA ASN A 109 6.07 33.99 0.51
C ASN A 109 5.65 33.00 1.60
N SER A 110 5.53 33.49 2.83
CA SER A 110 5.16 32.65 3.99
C SER A 110 3.78 32.01 3.87
N ASN A 111 2.91 32.47 2.98
CA ASN A 111 1.57 31.93 2.70
C ASN A 111 1.52 31.00 1.46
N PHE A 112 2.65 30.42 1.03
CA PHE A 112 2.70 29.47 -0.09
C PHE A 112 1.66 28.33 -0.02
N THR A 113 1.20 27.81 -1.16
CA THR A 113 0.26 26.67 -1.21
C THR A 113 1.03 25.37 -1.31
N ILE A 114 0.59 24.31 -0.61
CA ILE A 114 1.15 22.96 -0.79
C ILE A 114 0.26 22.23 -1.79
N ILE A 115 0.81 21.84 -2.94
CA ILE A 115 0.05 21.17 -4.00
C ILE A 115 0.15 19.65 -3.88
N ASP A 116 -0.95 18.97 -4.20
CA ASP A 116 -1.03 17.51 -4.20
C ASP A 116 -0.59 16.92 -5.55
N THR A 117 -0.59 15.58 -5.65
CA THR A 117 -0.16 14.88 -6.87
C THR A 117 -1.04 15.21 -8.09
N ASP A 118 -2.33 15.48 -7.90
CA ASP A 118 -3.24 15.77 -9.02
C ASP A 118 -2.98 17.17 -9.58
N ASP A 119 -2.74 18.14 -8.71
CA ASP A 119 -2.31 19.49 -9.10
C ASP A 119 -0.94 19.48 -9.77
N GLN A 120 0.01 18.68 -9.28
CA GLN A 120 1.29 18.46 -9.96
C GLN A 120 1.09 17.90 -11.39
N ILE A 121 0.22 16.89 -11.54
CA ILE A 121 -0.09 16.29 -12.86
C ILE A 121 -0.68 17.34 -13.80
N ARG A 122 -1.57 18.20 -13.30
CA ARG A 122 -2.18 19.29 -14.09
C ARG A 122 -1.11 20.29 -14.55
N LEU A 123 -0.22 20.71 -13.64
CA LEU A 123 0.85 21.65 -13.96
C LEU A 123 1.83 21.08 -15.00
N ILE A 124 2.29 19.84 -14.81
CA ILE A 124 3.19 19.17 -15.77
C ILE A 124 2.52 19.00 -17.14
N LYS A 125 1.23 18.65 -17.20
CA LYS A 125 0.49 18.58 -18.48
C LYS A 125 0.49 19.92 -19.22
N ASN A 126 0.30 21.02 -18.50
CA ASN A 126 0.31 22.35 -19.10
C ASN A 126 1.70 22.72 -19.61
N ILE A 127 2.76 22.35 -18.87
CA ILE A 127 4.15 22.55 -19.29
C ILE A 127 4.47 21.73 -20.54
N CYS A 128 4.15 20.43 -20.55
CA CYS A 128 4.38 19.57 -21.71
C CYS A 128 3.66 20.11 -22.97
N LYS A 129 2.43 20.63 -22.80
CA LYS A 129 1.68 21.23 -23.90
C LYS A 129 2.34 22.52 -24.43
N ALA A 130 2.90 23.35 -23.56
CA ALA A 130 3.58 24.59 -23.96
C ALA A 130 4.92 24.30 -24.68
N GLU A 131 5.65 23.27 -24.23
CA GLU A 131 6.95 22.86 -24.78
C GLU A 131 6.84 21.90 -25.99
N ASN A 132 5.63 21.68 -26.52
CA ASN A 132 5.36 20.72 -27.61
C ASN A 132 5.88 19.28 -27.32
N ILE A 133 5.86 18.86 -26.06
CA ILE A 133 6.24 17.51 -25.63
C ILE A 133 5.01 16.59 -25.74
N ASP A 134 5.14 15.47 -26.44
CA ASP A 134 4.06 14.49 -26.56
C ASP A 134 3.82 13.77 -25.22
N VAL A 135 2.70 14.14 -24.59
CA VAL A 135 2.20 13.58 -23.33
C VAL A 135 1.89 12.07 -23.44
N LYS A 136 1.67 11.55 -24.66
CA LYS A 136 1.48 10.10 -24.89
C LYS A 136 2.78 9.32 -24.81
N GLN A 137 3.88 9.92 -25.26
CA GLN A 137 5.21 9.31 -25.16
C GLN A 137 5.79 9.49 -23.75
N LEU A 138 5.58 10.66 -23.15
CA LEU A 138 6.09 11.00 -21.82
C LEU A 138 4.93 11.30 -20.86
N ALA A 139 4.50 10.26 -20.13
CA ALA A 139 3.40 10.38 -19.18
C ALA A 139 3.75 11.36 -18.04
N PRO A 140 2.87 12.32 -17.68
CA PRO A 140 3.13 13.31 -16.62
C PRO A 140 3.46 12.71 -15.25
N ARG A 141 2.84 11.57 -14.92
CA ARG A 141 3.13 10.85 -13.67
C ARG A 141 4.56 10.30 -13.64
N TYR A 142 5.06 9.83 -14.78
CA TYR A 142 6.44 9.38 -14.90
C TYR A 142 7.42 10.55 -14.74
N VAL A 143 7.13 11.71 -15.34
CA VAL A 143 7.90 12.95 -15.16
C VAL A 143 7.99 13.33 -13.67
N ILE A 144 6.85 13.34 -12.97
CA ILE A 144 6.80 13.64 -11.52
C ILE A 144 7.64 12.65 -10.72
N ALA A 145 7.56 11.35 -11.02
CA ALA A 145 8.35 10.34 -10.32
C ALA A 145 9.87 10.56 -10.46
N ILE A 146 10.33 10.98 -11.64
CA ILE A 146 11.75 11.32 -11.88
C ILE A 146 12.12 12.62 -11.16
N ILE A 147 11.27 13.64 -11.20
CA ILE A 147 11.47 14.89 -10.45
C ILE A 147 11.58 14.60 -8.94
N ASP A 148 10.66 13.82 -8.38
CA ASP A 148 10.67 13.44 -6.97
C ASP A 148 11.95 12.67 -6.60
N LYS A 149 12.42 11.78 -7.48
CA LYS A 149 13.71 11.09 -7.31
C LYS A 149 14.89 12.07 -7.24
N TRP A 150 14.90 13.14 -8.05
CA TRP A 150 15.93 14.18 -7.96
C TRP A 150 15.79 15.03 -6.70
N LYS A 151 14.56 15.38 -6.30
CA LYS A 151 14.29 16.10 -5.03
C LYS A 151 14.72 15.28 -3.82
N ASN A 152 14.43 13.99 -3.78
CA ASN A 152 14.86 13.07 -2.71
C ASN A 152 16.40 12.94 -2.61
N LYS A 153 17.13 13.22 -3.69
CA LYS A 153 18.60 13.33 -3.72
C LYS A 153 19.13 14.73 -3.36
N GLY A 154 18.26 15.69 -3.05
CA GLY A 154 18.67 17.06 -2.70
C GLY A 154 19.05 17.93 -3.90
N LEU A 155 18.56 17.63 -5.10
CA LEU A 155 18.97 18.31 -6.33
C LEU A 155 17.90 19.29 -6.84
N TYR A 156 18.27 20.56 -6.94
CA TYR A 156 17.57 21.51 -7.79
C TYR A 156 17.83 21.24 -9.28
N PRO A 157 17.00 21.78 -10.20
CA PRO A 157 17.15 21.55 -11.63
C PRO A 157 18.53 21.94 -12.20
N ASN A 158 19.24 22.88 -11.58
CA ASN A 158 20.59 23.28 -12.00
C ASN A 158 21.71 22.36 -11.46
N GLU A 159 21.40 21.51 -10.47
CA GLU A 159 22.36 20.60 -9.83
C GLU A 159 22.27 19.17 -10.40
N VAL A 160 21.22 18.86 -11.17
CA VAL A 160 21.04 17.55 -11.80
C VAL A 160 22.12 17.32 -12.86
N LYS A 161 22.92 16.27 -12.66
CA LYS A 161 23.87 15.74 -13.64
C LYS A 161 23.23 14.57 -14.37
N ILE A 162 22.95 14.75 -15.66
CA ILE A 162 22.28 13.74 -16.48
C ILE A 162 23.26 12.63 -16.84
N ASN A 163 22.81 11.37 -16.76
CA ASN A 163 23.55 10.26 -17.34
C ASN A 163 23.42 10.32 -18.87
N SER A 164 24.53 10.41 -19.60
CA SER A 164 24.55 10.58 -21.06
C SER A 164 23.81 9.48 -21.84
N LYS A 165 23.64 8.30 -21.22
CA LYS A 165 22.93 7.13 -21.75
C LYS A 165 21.41 7.15 -21.56
N ASP A 166 20.87 7.99 -20.66
CA ASP A 166 19.43 8.04 -20.40
C ASP A 166 18.77 9.15 -21.22
N ILE A 167 18.07 8.75 -22.28
CA ILE A 167 17.37 9.67 -23.20
C ILE A 167 16.22 10.37 -22.48
N TYR A 168 15.57 9.71 -21.50
CA TYR A 168 14.42 10.28 -20.80
C TYR A 168 14.82 11.38 -19.83
N GLU A 169 15.91 11.21 -19.08
CA GLU A 169 16.40 12.25 -18.15
C GLU A 169 16.75 13.55 -18.89
N LYS A 170 17.29 13.47 -20.12
CA LYS A 170 17.59 14.64 -20.95
C LYS A 170 16.34 15.45 -21.29
N THR A 171 15.24 14.77 -21.60
CA THR A 171 13.95 15.41 -21.93
C THR A 171 13.24 15.95 -20.70
N ILE A 172 13.39 15.29 -19.55
CA ILE A 172 12.69 15.66 -18.30
C ILE A 172 13.36 16.85 -17.60
N LEU A 173 14.68 17.03 -17.72
CA LEU A 173 15.38 18.11 -17.02
C LEU A 173 14.87 19.54 -17.38
N PRO A 174 14.65 19.89 -18.67
CA PRO A 174 14.02 21.16 -19.02
C PRO A 174 12.63 21.33 -18.40
N VAL A 175 11.83 20.26 -18.38
CA VAL A 175 10.50 20.27 -17.75
C VAL A 175 10.62 20.54 -16.25
N TYR A 176 11.60 19.94 -15.57
CA TYR A 176 11.85 20.19 -14.15
C TYR A 176 12.21 21.66 -13.87
N LYS A 177 13.02 22.30 -14.73
CA LYS A 177 13.36 23.73 -14.62
C LYS A 177 12.11 24.60 -14.68
N ILE A 178 11.28 24.40 -15.71
CA ILE A 178 10.04 25.18 -15.92
C ILE A 178 9.06 24.90 -14.78
N TYR A 179 8.95 23.65 -14.33
CA TYR A 179 8.10 23.25 -13.23
C TYR A 179 8.46 23.96 -11.92
N GLN A 180 9.74 23.96 -11.52
CA GLN A 180 10.16 24.69 -10.32
C GLN A 180 9.95 26.20 -10.44
N GLN A 181 10.21 26.78 -11.62
CA GLN A 181 9.95 28.19 -11.86
C GLN A 181 8.44 28.51 -11.69
N LYS A 182 7.57 27.68 -12.28
CA LYS A 182 6.12 27.84 -12.15
C LYS A 182 5.63 27.72 -10.72
N LEU A 183 6.20 26.81 -9.93
CA LEU A 183 5.87 26.71 -8.51
C LEU A 183 6.21 27.99 -7.74
N ILE A 184 7.38 28.58 -7.99
CA ILE A 184 7.77 29.86 -7.40
C ILE A 184 6.81 30.99 -7.83
N GLU A 185 6.50 31.09 -9.13
CA GLU A 185 5.56 32.08 -9.67
C GLU A 185 4.16 31.97 -9.04
N LEU A 186 3.70 30.75 -8.78
CA LEU A 186 2.42 30.45 -8.14
C LEU A 186 2.47 30.56 -6.62
N ASN A 187 3.64 30.87 -6.04
CA ASN A 187 3.90 30.81 -4.60
C ASN A 187 3.43 29.46 -4.03
N ALA A 188 3.92 28.36 -4.59
CA ALA A 188 3.53 27.00 -4.27
C ALA A 188 4.74 26.10 -4.04
N CYS A 189 4.51 24.98 -3.34
CA CYS A 189 5.48 23.91 -3.10
C CYS A 189 4.78 22.57 -3.27
N ASP A 190 5.47 21.57 -3.82
CA ASP A 190 5.05 20.18 -3.63
C ASP A 190 5.65 19.58 -2.35
N PHE A 191 5.33 18.31 -2.08
CA PHE A 191 5.82 17.62 -0.88
C PHE A 191 7.34 17.48 -0.86
N GLY A 192 7.98 17.22 -2.01
CA GLY A 192 9.44 17.12 -2.12
C GLY A 192 10.13 18.45 -1.83
N ASP A 193 9.52 19.56 -2.29
CA ASP A 193 10.03 20.92 -2.06
C ASP A 193 10.10 21.30 -0.58
N LEU A 194 9.16 20.82 0.24
CA LEU A 194 9.15 21.15 1.68
C LEU A 194 10.50 20.80 2.32
N ILE A 195 11.00 19.59 2.04
CA ILE A 195 12.27 19.11 2.59
C ILE A 195 13.44 19.71 1.81
N LEU A 196 13.36 19.76 0.47
CA LEU A 196 14.41 20.31 -0.38
C LEU A 196 14.74 21.76 -0.06
N HIS A 197 13.74 22.63 -0.03
CA HIS A 197 13.93 24.03 0.33
C HIS A 197 14.48 24.17 1.76
N SER A 198 13.96 23.40 2.71
CA SER A 198 14.43 23.44 4.10
C SER A 198 15.91 23.08 4.21
N VAL A 199 16.37 22.02 3.53
CA VAL A 199 17.78 21.65 3.49
C VAL A 199 18.61 22.75 2.83
N LYS A 200 18.18 23.27 1.69
CA LYS A 200 18.93 24.28 0.93
C LYS A 200 19.05 25.61 1.69
N ILE A 201 18.04 25.98 2.47
CA ILE A 201 18.10 27.11 3.40
C ILE A 201 19.19 26.86 4.45
N LEU A 202 19.18 25.70 5.11
CA LEU A 202 20.16 25.38 6.14
C LEU A 202 21.60 25.24 5.60
N GLU A 203 21.76 24.78 4.35
CA GLU A 203 23.08 24.68 3.70
C GLU A 203 23.65 26.05 3.31
N LYS A 204 22.82 26.94 2.76
CA LYS A 204 23.27 28.26 2.26
C LYS A 204 23.30 29.34 3.33
N ASN A 205 22.42 29.27 4.33
CA ASN A 205 22.24 30.30 5.36
C ASN A 205 22.70 29.78 6.72
N LYS A 206 23.99 29.97 7.03
CA LYS A 206 24.60 29.52 8.29
C LYS A 206 23.98 30.18 9.52
N ASP A 207 23.57 31.43 9.41
CA ASP A 207 22.83 32.18 10.43
C ASP A 207 21.49 31.50 10.79
N ILE A 208 20.70 31.13 9.78
CA ILE A 208 19.43 30.40 9.98
C ILE A 208 19.72 29.01 10.57
N ARG A 209 20.74 28.31 10.06
CA ARG A 209 21.13 27.00 10.60
C ARG A 209 21.54 27.07 12.06
N ASP A 210 22.29 28.09 12.46
CA ASP A 210 22.73 28.29 13.84
C ASP A 210 21.56 28.53 14.79
N ILE A 211 20.48 29.19 14.36
CA ILE A 211 19.26 29.36 15.18
C ILE A 211 18.68 28.00 15.57
N TYR A 212 18.48 27.11 14.59
CA TYR A 212 17.85 25.81 14.84
C TYR A 212 18.79 24.81 15.49
N SER A 213 20.04 24.70 15.01
CA SER A 213 21.02 23.74 15.54
C SER A 213 21.42 24.05 16.98
N LYS A 214 21.47 25.34 17.40
CA LYS A 214 21.68 25.71 18.81
C LYS A 214 20.43 25.47 19.65
N ASN A 215 19.23 25.78 19.11
CA ASN A 215 17.98 25.61 19.85
C ASN A 215 17.61 24.14 20.08
N PHE A 216 17.78 23.28 19.07
CA PHE A 216 17.49 21.86 19.19
C PHE A 216 18.60 21.14 19.96
N LYS A 217 18.41 21.08 21.28
CA LYS A 217 19.29 20.35 22.20
C LYS A 217 19.18 18.85 22.06
N TYR A 218 18.00 18.34 21.71
CA TYR A 218 17.76 16.91 21.51
C TYR A 218 16.93 16.68 20.25
N ILE A 219 17.40 15.79 19.38
CA ILE A 219 16.71 15.37 18.17
C ILE A 219 16.35 13.89 18.33
N LEU A 220 15.09 13.53 18.13
CA LEU A 220 14.58 12.17 18.22
C LEU A 220 13.89 11.79 16.92
N VAL A 221 14.25 10.65 16.34
CA VAL A 221 13.70 10.19 15.06
C VAL A 221 13.20 8.76 15.21
N ASP A 222 11.93 8.54 14.87
CA ASP A 222 11.30 7.23 14.80
C ASP A 222 11.33 6.67 13.38
N GLU A 223 11.32 5.34 13.24
CA GLU A 223 11.38 4.61 11.97
C GLU A 223 12.52 5.09 11.05
N TYR A 224 13.72 5.29 11.60
CA TYR A 224 14.87 5.87 10.89
C TYR A 224 15.30 5.08 9.65
N GLN A 225 15.01 3.78 9.57
CA GLN A 225 15.30 2.94 8.41
C GLN A 225 14.50 3.31 7.15
N ASP A 226 13.40 4.07 7.29
CA ASP A 226 12.58 4.52 6.18
C ASP A 226 13.05 5.89 5.63
N THR A 227 14.15 6.45 6.18
CA THR A 227 14.65 7.76 5.76
C THR A 227 15.34 7.71 4.40
N ASN A 228 15.06 8.73 3.59
CA ASN A 228 15.77 8.97 2.34
C ASN A 228 17.01 9.86 2.56
N PHE A 229 17.82 10.02 1.51
CA PHE A 229 19.04 10.81 1.56
C PHE A 229 18.80 12.25 2.06
N ILE A 230 17.82 12.96 1.51
CA ILE A 230 17.59 14.36 1.87
C ILE A 230 17.08 14.54 3.32
N GLN A 231 16.27 13.61 3.82
CA GLN A 231 15.84 13.60 5.23
C GLN A 231 17.03 13.38 6.17
N SER A 232 17.92 12.44 5.82
CA SER A 232 19.16 12.21 6.58
C SER A 232 20.05 13.45 6.57
N ARG A 233 20.18 14.12 5.41
CA ARG A 233 20.93 15.37 5.26
C ARG A 233 20.35 16.51 6.11
N TRP A 234 19.03 16.63 6.15
CA TRP A 234 18.33 17.60 6.98
C TRP A 234 18.62 17.41 8.47
N LEU A 235 18.55 16.16 8.96
CA LEU A 235 18.86 15.82 10.35
C LEU A 235 20.32 16.15 10.70
N ASN A 236 21.26 15.82 9.82
CA ASN A 236 22.68 16.08 10.02
C ASN A 236 22.98 17.59 10.20
N LEU A 237 22.36 18.45 9.38
CA LEU A 237 22.51 19.90 9.48
C LEU A 237 21.96 20.47 10.79
N LEU A 238 20.86 19.89 11.31
CA LEU A 238 20.28 20.30 12.58
C LEU A 238 21.07 19.79 13.79
N ALA A 239 21.70 18.63 13.68
CA ALA A 239 22.47 18.01 14.76
C ALA A 239 23.88 18.61 14.95
N GLU A 240 24.36 19.46 14.03
CA GLU A 240 25.76 19.94 13.95
C GLU A 240 26.35 20.45 15.29
N LYS A 241 25.57 21.20 16.08
CA LYS A 241 26.05 21.86 17.31
C LYS A 241 25.99 20.97 18.55
N ASN A 242 24.80 20.43 18.84
CA ASN A 242 24.57 19.69 20.09
C ASN A 242 24.90 18.18 19.96
N LYS A 243 24.87 17.61 18.74
CA LYS A 243 25.14 16.19 18.43
C LYS A 243 24.29 15.15 19.21
N ASN A 244 23.33 15.59 20.01
CA ASN A 244 22.41 14.75 20.79
C ASN A 244 21.23 14.29 19.91
N ILE A 245 21.55 13.46 18.92
CA ILE A 245 20.58 12.83 18.02
C ILE A 245 20.32 11.38 18.47
N CYS A 246 19.06 11.02 18.62
CA CYS A 246 18.61 9.68 18.97
C CYS A 246 17.71 9.15 17.86
N CYS A 247 18.20 8.17 17.11
CA CYS A 247 17.47 7.53 16.03
C CYS A 247 17.04 6.13 16.45
N VAL A 248 15.78 5.80 16.21
CA VAL A 248 15.21 4.49 16.50
C VAL A 248 14.71 3.88 15.21
N GLY A 249 15.01 2.62 14.99
CA GLY A 249 14.56 1.93 13.80
C GLY A 249 14.84 0.44 13.83
N ASP A 250 14.36 -0.19 12.77
CA ASP A 250 14.48 -1.61 12.53
C ASP A 250 14.82 -1.85 11.05
N ASP A 251 16.08 -2.16 10.77
CA ASP A 251 16.58 -2.49 9.42
C ASP A 251 15.82 -3.65 8.75
N ASP A 252 15.31 -4.60 9.54
CA ASP A 252 14.50 -5.72 9.06
C ASP A 252 13.07 -5.30 8.67
N GLN A 253 12.65 -4.06 8.97
CA GLN A 253 11.35 -3.49 8.60
C GLN A 253 11.45 -2.37 7.56
N SER A 254 12.57 -2.24 6.84
CA SER A 254 12.69 -1.29 5.72
C SER A 254 12.01 -1.86 4.47
N ILE A 255 10.81 -1.34 4.15
CA ILE A 255 9.93 -1.84 3.06
C ILE A 255 9.42 -0.74 2.12
N TYR A 256 10.03 0.45 2.17
CA TYR A 256 9.62 1.62 1.39
C TYR A 256 10.71 2.11 0.42
N SER A 257 11.58 1.20 -0.07
CA SER A 257 12.66 1.63 -0.97
C SER A 257 12.14 2.21 -2.29
N TRP A 258 10.95 1.78 -2.73
CA TRP A 258 10.24 2.36 -3.89
C TRP A 258 9.81 3.81 -3.68
N ARG A 259 9.77 4.31 -2.43
CA ARG A 259 9.61 5.72 -2.07
C ARG A 259 10.94 6.46 -1.84
N GLY A 260 12.06 5.83 -2.18
CA GLY A 260 13.40 6.39 -2.02
C GLY A 260 14.02 6.22 -0.63
N ALA A 261 13.45 5.38 0.25
CA ALA A 261 14.09 5.05 1.52
C ALA A 261 15.43 4.34 1.28
N GLU A 262 16.48 4.77 1.99
CA GLU A 262 17.82 4.21 1.88
C GLU A 262 18.23 3.56 3.20
N ILE A 263 18.18 2.22 3.25
CA ILE A 263 18.63 1.45 4.43
C ILE A 263 20.07 1.76 4.82
N LYS A 264 20.89 2.21 3.85
CA LYS A 264 22.25 2.68 4.06
C LYS A 264 22.35 3.78 5.13
N ASN A 265 21.36 4.67 5.23
CA ASN A 265 21.33 5.68 6.29
C ASN A 265 21.35 5.07 7.69
N PHE A 266 20.66 3.93 7.86
CA PHE A 266 20.62 3.20 9.12
C PHE A 266 21.92 2.42 9.36
N LEU A 267 22.45 1.77 8.32
CA LEU A 267 23.67 0.95 8.40
C LEU A 267 24.93 1.78 8.62
N ASP A 268 25.02 2.96 8.00
CA ASP A 268 26.19 3.85 8.08
C ASP A 268 26.01 4.95 9.15
N PHE A 269 25.08 4.79 10.08
CA PHE A 269 24.80 5.82 11.09
C PHE A 269 26.03 6.15 11.96
N ASP A 270 26.82 5.15 12.33
CA ASP A 270 28.07 5.28 13.07
C ASP A 270 29.17 6.01 12.27
N LYS A 271 29.14 5.91 10.95
CA LYS A 271 30.02 6.66 10.04
C LYS A 271 29.55 8.11 9.87
N ILE A 272 28.24 8.34 9.88
CA ILE A 272 27.65 9.69 9.76
C ILE A 272 27.83 10.48 11.05
N TYR A 273 27.67 9.82 12.21
CA TYR A 273 27.78 10.42 13.52
C TYR A 273 28.88 9.76 14.35
N GLU A 274 30.02 10.42 14.45
CA GLU A 274 31.16 9.95 15.25
C GLU A 274 30.78 9.76 16.73
N ASN A 275 31.42 8.79 17.40
CA ASN A 275 31.16 8.43 18.80
C ASN A 275 29.72 7.98 19.07
N THR A 276 29.06 7.35 18.08
CA THR A 276 27.72 6.79 18.25
C THR A 276 27.70 5.69 19.30
N LYS A 277 26.76 5.79 20.24
CA LYS A 277 26.36 4.66 21.10
C LYS A 277 25.26 3.85 20.40
N ILE A 278 25.43 2.53 20.31
CA ILE A 278 24.40 1.64 19.76
C ILE A 278 23.79 0.84 20.91
N ILE A 279 22.47 0.90 21.07
CA ILE A 279 21.72 0.09 22.04
C ILE A 279 20.75 -0.81 21.28
N ARG A 280 20.80 -2.12 21.57
CA ARG A 280 19.91 -3.11 20.94
C ARG A 280 18.73 -3.41 21.87
N LEU A 281 17.52 -3.30 21.35
CA LEU A 281 16.29 -3.74 22.02
C LEU A 281 15.89 -5.10 21.46
N GLU A 282 16.27 -6.15 22.19
CA GLU A 282 16.14 -7.54 21.76
C GLU A 282 14.91 -8.25 22.35
N GLU A 283 14.36 -7.74 23.45
CA GLU A 283 13.16 -8.32 24.06
C GLU A 283 11.89 -7.92 23.28
N ASN A 284 11.14 -8.92 22.81
CA ASN A 284 9.85 -8.77 22.14
C ASN A 284 8.71 -9.06 23.13
N TYR A 285 7.77 -8.12 23.21
CA TYR A 285 6.60 -8.19 24.10
C TYR A 285 5.29 -8.46 23.37
N ARG A 286 5.33 -8.73 22.06
CA ARG A 286 4.16 -8.83 21.19
C ARG A 286 3.80 -10.27 20.85
N SER A 287 4.79 -11.01 20.35
CA SER A 287 4.60 -12.27 19.63
C SER A 287 5.10 -13.44 20.46
N SER A 288 4.50 -14.62 20.29
CA SER A 288 4.97 -15.86 20.91
C SER A 288 6.39 -16.25 20.44
N LYS A 289 7.06 -17.16 21.17
CA LYS A 289 8.41 -17.60 20.79
C LYS A 289 8.44 -18.30 19.43
N ASN A 290 7.44 -19.13 19.12
CA ASN A 290 7.35 -19.82 17.83
C ASN A 290 7.25 -18.83 16.66
N ILE A 291 6.37 -17.83 16.76
CA ILE A 291 6.23 -16.77 15.74
C ILE A 291 7.55 -16.03 15.54
N LEU A 292 8.20 -15.66 16.64
CA LEU A 292 9.44 -14.91 16.59
C LEU A 292 10.61 -15.74 16.05
N SER A 293 10.66 -17.03 16.36
CA SER A 293 11.66 -17.98 15.83
C SER A 293 11.56 -18.07 14.31
N VAL A 294 10.34 -18.30 13.80
CA VAL A 294 10.08 -18.39 12.35
C VAL A 294 10.45 -17.08 11.64
N ALA A 295 10.01 -15.94 12.19
CA ALA A 295 10.35 -14.63 11.63
C ALA A 295 11.88 -14.38 11.63
N SER A 296 12.56 -14.75 12.72
CA SER A 296 14.02 -14.54 12.88
C SER A 296 14.83 -15.44 11.95
N SER A 297 14.41 -16.69 11.75
CA SER A 297 15.02 -17.62 10.79
C SER A 297 14.87 -17.09 9.37
N LEU A 298 13.65 -16.69 8.98
CA LEU A 298 13.39 -16.15 7.65
C LEU A 298 14.31 -14.96 7.36
N ILE A 299 14.31 -13.95 8.23
CA ILE A 299 15.09 -12.73 7.98
C ILE A 299 16.61 -12.94 8.05
N SER A 300 17.09 -14.02 8.69
CA SER A 300 18.52 -14.34 8.78
C SER A 300 19.19 -14.59 7.44
N ASN A 301 18.42 -14.92 6.39
CA ASN A 301 18.92 -15.11 5.03
C ASN A 301 19.30 -13.81 4.29
N ASN A 302 19.05 -12.63 4.85
CA ASN A 302 19.51 -11.35 4.30
C ASN A 302 20.97 -11.06 4.69
N GLN A 303 21.78 -10.59 3.74
CA GLN A 303 23.24 -10.44 3.93
C GLN A 303 23.64 -9.11 4.61
N ASN A 304 22.81 -8.07 4.53
CA ASN A 304 23.10 -6.73 5.06
C ASN A 304 22.19 -6.35 6.24
N ARG A 305 22.47 -6.92 7.43
CA ARG A 305 21.70 -6.70 8.65
C ARG A 305 22.54 -6.15 9.79
N VAL A 306 21.92 -5.30 10.62
CA VAL A 306 22.48 -4.88 11.90
C VAL A 306 22.18 -5.99 12.89
N GLY A 307 23.14 -6.92 13.06
CA GLY A 307 22.98 -8.12 13.89
C GLY A 307 22.26 -7.86 15.21
N LYS A 308 21.11 -8.52 15.40
CA LYS A 308 20.27 -8.51 16.60
C LYS A 308 19.56 -9.85 16.74
N THR A 309 19.38 -10.30 17.97
CA THR A 309 18.72 -11.58 18.26
C THR A 309 17.47 -11.32 19.09
N LEU A 310 16.29 -11.45 18.48
CA LEU A 310 15.05 -11.18 19.20
C LEU A 310 14.68 -12.33 20.12
N LYS A 311 14.35 -12.01 21.37
CA LYS A 311 13.92 -12.95 22.40
C LYS A 311 12.51 -12.57 22.84
N SER A 312 11.56 -13.49 22.72
CA SER A 312 10.20 -13.23 23.19
C SER A 312 10.14 -13.40 24.71
N THR A 313 9.43 -12.49 25.38
CA THR A 313 9.06 -12.62 26.79
C THR A 313 7.74 -13.36 27.00
N MET A 314 7.07 -13.75 25.91
CA MET A 314 5.83 -14.51 25.93
C MET A 314 6.12 -16.01 26.03
N ASP A 315 5.07 -16.79 26.28
CA ASP A 315 5.13 -18.26 26.21
C ASP A 315 5.48 -18.74 24.79
N GLU A 316 5.77 -20.04 24.66
CA GLU A 316 6.10 -20.65 23.36
C GLU A 316 5.02 -20.38 22.30
N GLY A 317 3.75 -20.46 22.73
CA GLY A 317 2.58 -20.30 21.88
C GLY A 317 2.38 -21.47 20.94
N ASP A 318 1.35 -21.38 20.10
CA ASP A 318 1.05 -22.43 19.12
C ASP A 318 2.11 -22.46 18.00
N LEU A 319 2.24 -23.61 17.33
CA LEU A 319 3.04 -23.73 16.12
C LEU A 319 2.42 -22.90 14.99
N ILE A 320 3.25 -22.44 14.04
CA ILE A 320 2.74 -21.74 12.86
C ILE A 320 2.19 -22.79 11.90
N LYS A 321 0.91 -22.67 11.57
CA LYS A 321 0.28 -23.54 10.57
C LYS A 321 0.73 -23.15 9.17
N LEU A 322 1.25 -24.11 8.42
CA LEU A 322 1.57 -23.98 6.99
C LEU A 322 0.57 -24.85 6.21
N ASN A 323 -0.42 -24.21 5.61
CA ASN A 323 -1.51 -24.90 4.93
C ASN A 323 -1.31 -24.88 3.42
N CYS A 324 -1.37 -26.05 2.80
CA CYS A 324 -1.38 -26.20 1.34
C CYS A 324 -2.79 -26.47 0.83
N PHE A 325 -3.24 -25.63 -0.11
CA PHE A 325 -4.55 -25.76 -0.77
C PHE A 325 -4.40 -26.10 -2.25
N LYS A 326 -5.44 -26.70 -2.84
CA LYS A 326 -5.46 -27.04 -4.27
C LYS A 326 -5.55 -25.79 -5.13
N ASN A 327 -6.38 -24.82 -4.77
CA ASN A 327 -6.49 -23.56 -5.48
C ASN A 327 -6.83 -22.37 -4.56
N GLY A 328 -6.83 -21.15 -5.11
CA GLY A 328 -7.12 -19.91 -4.38
C GLY A 328 -8.52 -19.86 -3.73
N LYS A 329 -9.52 -20.52 -4.32
CA LYS A 329 -10.86 -20.63 -3.72
C LYS A 329 -10.85 -21.55 -2.51
N ASP A 330 -10.17 -22.69 -2.61
CA ASP A 330 -10.02 -23.62 -1.49
C ASP A 330 -9.23 -22.97 -0.34
N GLU A 331 -8.24 -22.13 -0.67
CA GLU A 331 -7.55 -21.29 0.32
C GLU A 331 -8.49 -20.31 1.03
N ALA A 332 -9.38 -19.62 0.27
CA ALA A 332 -10.37 -18.73 0.85
C ALA A 332 -11.40 -19.47 1.73
N ILE A 333 -11.83 -20.67 1.31
CA ILE A 333 -12.73 -21.55 2.10
C ILE A 333 -12.03 -21.98 3.39
N GLY A 334 -10.84 -22.57 3.29
CA GLY A 334 -10.11 -23.07 4.46
C GLY A 334 -9.76 -21.97 5.46
N ILE A 335 -9.40 -20.77 5.00
CA ILE A 335 -9.18 -19.63 5.89
C ILE A 335 -10.49 -19.20 6.56
N SER A 336 -11.60 -19.18 5.83
CA SER A 336 -12.91 -18.81 6.38
C SER A 336 -13.37 -19.78 7.47
N ASP A 337 -13.21 -21.08 7.24
CA ASP A 337 -13.57 -22.14 8.18
C ASP A 337 -12.70 -22.06 9.46
N GLU A 338 -11.39 -21.80 9.30
CA GLU A 338 -10.50 -21.56 10.44
C GLU A 338 -10.89 -20.28 11.20
N VAL A 339 -11.29 -19.22 10.50
CA VAL A 339 -11.79 -17.99 11.13
C VAL A 339 -13.05 -18.25 11.94
N GLU A 340 -14.00 -19.05 11.46
CA GLU A 340 -15.21 -19.40 12.23
C GLU A 340 -14.87 -20.18 13.51
N ASN A 341 -13.89 -21.08 13.44
CA ASN A 341 -13.40 -21.80 14.61
C ASN A 341 -12.73 -20.86 15.63
N ILE A 342 -11.91 -19.93 15.15
CA ILE A 342 -11.14 -18.99 15.97
C ILE A 342 -12.01 -17.86 16.52
N LYS A 343 -13.10 -17.46 15.84
CA LYS A 343 -14.05 -16.43 16.29
C LYS A 343 -14.67 -16.74 17.65
N LYS A 344 -14.72 -18.03 18.05
CA LYS A 344 -15.15 -18.44 19.40
C LYS A 344 -14.19 -17.97 20.51
N LYS A 345 -12.91 -17.76 20.19
CA LYS A 345 -11.85 -17.37 21.13
C LYS A 345 -11.42 -15.91 20.99
N TYR A 346 -11.46 -15.35 19.79
CA TYR A 346 -10.98 -14.00 19.51
C TYR A 346 -12.01 -13.15 18.76
N SER A 347 -12.07 -11.86 19.09
CA SER A 347 -12.86 -10.86 18.37
C SER A 347 -12.44 -10.78 16.91
N LEU A 348 -13.40 -10.63 15.98
CA LEU A 348 -13.07 -10.46 14.55
C LEU A 348 -12.22 -9.22 14.29
N ASN A 349 -12.34 -8.19 15.14
CA ASN A 349 -11.53 -6.98 15.06
C ASN A 349 -10.04 -7.23 15.31
N ASN A 350 -9.69 -8.34 15.97
CA ASN A 350 -8.31 -8.75 16.27
C ASN A 350 -7.80 -9.83 15.31
N ILE A 351 -8.54 -10.14 14.23
CA ILE A 351 -8.13 -11.04 13.17
C ILE A 351 -7.79 -10.24 11.93
N ALA A 352 -6.68 -10.59 11.27
CA ALA A 352 -6.29 -9.96 10.01
C ALA A 352 -5.88 -10.98 8.94
N ILE A 353 -6.23 -10.68 7.68
CA ILE A 353 -5.73 -11.35 6.48
C ILE A 353 -4.83 -10.37 5.75
N LEU A 354 -3.55 -10.74 5.62
CA LEU A 354 -2.50 -9.90 5.06
C LEU A 354 -2.05 -10.45 3.71
N VAL A 355 -2.42 -9.76 2.64
CA VAL A 355 -2.09 -10.15 1.26
C VAL A 355 -0.88 -9.36 0.73
N ARG A 356 -0.19 -9.88 -0.29
CA ARG A 356 0.90 -9.16 -0.95
C ARG A 356 0.38 -8.08 -1.90
N ALA A 357 -0.67 -8.38 -2.63
CA ALA A 357 -1.30 -7.51 -3.63
C ALA A 357 -2.81 -7.42 -3.42
N ILE A 358 -3.38 -6.25 -3.74
CA ILE A 358 -4.79 -5.95 -3.40
C ILE A 358 -5.80 -6.73 -4.25
N PHE A 359 -5.38 -7.30 -5.39
CA PHE A 359 -6.26 -8.15 -6.20
C PHE A 359 -6.59 -9.47 -5.48
N GLN A 360 -5.68 -9.97 -4.61
CA GLN A 360 -5.89 -11.21 -3.85
C GLN A 360 -7.06 -11.12 -2.87
N THR A 361 -7.47 -9.91 -2.44
CA THR A 361 -8.59 -9.77 -1.49
C THR A 361 -9.90 -10.29 -2.06
N ARG A 362 -10.04 -10.32 -3.39
CA ARG A 362 -11.29 -10.66 -4.07
C ARG A 362 -11.81 -12.06 -3.70
N GLU A 363 -10.97 -13.08 -3.73
CA GLU A 363 -11.40 -14.47 -3.43
C GLU A 363 -11.94 -14.57 -1.99
N PHE A 364 -11.29 -13.88 -1.05
CA PHE A 364 -11.76 -13.78 0.34
C PHE A 364 -13.05 -12.96 0.47
N GLU A 365 -13.13 -11.81 -0.22
CA GLU A 365 -14.35 -10.98 -0.26
C GLU A 365 -15.56 -11.78 -0.76
N GLU A 366 -15.40 -12.56 -1.84
CA GLU A 366 -16.46 -13.40 -2.39
C GLU A 366 -16.88 -14.52 -1.45
N ARG A 367 -15.92 -15.23 -0.83
CA ARG A 367 -16.24 -16.27 0.17
C ARG A 367 -16.97 -15.67 1.37
N PHE A 368 -16.48 -14.55 1.91
CA PHE A 368 -17.09 -13.88 3.06
C PHE A 368 -18.50 -13.38 2.78
N LEU A 369 -18.75 -12.85 1.58
CA LEU A 369 -20.11 -12.49 1.15
C LEU A 369 -21.03 -13.72 1.10
N LYS A 370 -20.56 -14.84 0.53
CA LYS A 370 -21.34 -16.09 0.42
C LYS A 370 -21.76 -16.66 1.78
N ILE A 371 -20.91 -16.55 2.80
CA ILE A 371 -21.20 -17.07 4.16
C ILE A 371 -21.71 -15.99 5.14
N GLY A 372 -21.89 -14.75 4.68
CA GLY A 372 -22.33 -13.64 5.54
C GLY A 372 -21.31 -13.23 6.62
N MET A 373 -20.02 -13.45 6.37
CA MET A 373 -18.95 -13.10 7.30
C MET A 373 -18.56 -11.61 7.17
N PRO A 374 -18.60 -10.82 8.25
CA PRO A 374 -18.35 -9.39 8.18
C PRO A 374 -16.86 -9.06 8.07
N TYR A 375 -16.50 -8.21 7.11
CA TYR A 375 -15.12 -7.82 6.84
C TYR A 375 -14.98 -6.33 6.51
N ARG A 376 -13.75 -5.81 6.63
CA ARG A 376 -13.36 -4.46 6.19
C ARG A 376 -12.01 -4.47 5.50
N ILE A 377 -11.84 -3.63 4.49
CA ILE A 377 -10.55 -3.42 3.83
C ILE A 377 -9.89 -2.17 4.41
N LEU A 378 -8.67 -2.30 4.94
CA LEU A 378 -7.90 -1.18 5.47
C LEU A 378 -6.84 -0.74 4.45
N GLY A 379 -6.82 0.57 4.15
CA GLY A 379 -5.89 1.13 3.17
C GLY A 379 -6.27 0.89 1.70
N GLY A 380 -7.52 0.50 1.44
CA GLY A 380 -8.07 0.27 0.12
C GLY A 380 -9.60 0.34 0.11
N ILE A 381 -10.19 0.12 -1.07
CA ILE A 381 -11.63 0.05 -1.29
C ILE A 381 -12.03 -1.38 -1.68
N LYS A 382 -13.26 -1.77 -1.34
CA LYS A 382 -13.81 -3.10 -1.66
C LYS A 382 -13.76 -3.37 -3.16
N PHE A 383 -13.67 -4.63 -3.55
CA PHE A 383 -13.48 -5.02 -4.94
C PHE A 383 -14.51 -4.39 -5.89
N TYR A 384 -15.80 -4.55 -5.59
CA TYR A 384 -16.90 -3.96 -6.38
C TYR A 384 -17.04 -2.43 -6.23
N GLU A 385 -16.32 -1.81 -5.31
CA GLU A 385 -16.29 -0.36 -5.14
C GLU A 385 -15.18 0.34 -5.91
N ARG A 386 -14.20 -0.42 -6.42
CA ARG A 386 -13.10 0.10 -7.23
C ARG A 386 -13.63 0.81 -8.46
N ALA A 387 -13.02 1.95 -8.81
CA ALA A 387 -13.52 2.82 -9.86
C ALA A 387 -13.64 2.10 -11.20
N GLU A 388 -12.60 1.34 -11.55
CA GLU A 388 -12.54 0.55 -12.77
C GLU A 388 -13.54 -0.61 -12.79
N ILE A 389 -13.83 -1.22 -11.64
CA ILE A 389 -14.82 -2.29 -11.52
C ILE A 389 -16.22 -1.70 -11.66
N LYS A 390 -16.51 -0.59 -10.97
CA LYS A 390 -17.77 0.16 -11.11
C LYS A 390 -18.00 0.64 -12.54
N ASP A 391 -16.95 1.04 -13.26
CA ASP A 391 -17.04 1.43 -14.67
C ASP A 391 -17.46 0.22 -15.52
N CYS A 392 -16.79 -0.92 -15.38
CA CYS A 392 -17.15 -2.16 -16.09
C CYS A 392 -18.58 -2.61 -15.78
N VAL A 393 -18.97 -2.62 -14.50
CA VAL A 393 -20.31 -2.97 -14.06
C VAL A 393 -21.35 -2.00 -14.60
N ALA A 394 -21.06 -0.70 -14.68
CA ALA A 394 -21.97 0.29 -15.26
C ALA A 394 -22.20 0.06 -16.76
N TYR A 395 -21.17 -0.30 -17.52
CA TYR A 395 -21.33 -0.74 -18.92
C TYR A 395 -22.29 -1.94 -19.04
N LEU A 396 -22.05 -2.97 -18.23
CA LEU A 396 -22.86 -4.18 -18.21
C LEU A 396 -24.32 -3.90 -17.79
N ARG A 397 -24.52 -3.06 -16.76
CA ARG A 397 -25.84 -2.61 -16.30
C ARG A 397 -26.60 -1.85 -17.39
N LEU A 398 -25.95 -0.91 -18.07
CA LEU A 398 -26.57 -0.15 -19.15
C LEU A 398 -26.94 -1.06 -20.33
N ILE A 399 -26.11 -2.05 -20.67
CA ILE A 399 -26.45 -3.04 -21.71
C ILE A 399 -27.68 -3.85 -21.30
N ASN A 400 -27.74 -4.30 -20.05
CA ASN A 400 -28.86 -5.08 -19.53
C ASN A 400 -30.16 -4.25 -19.44
N GLN A 401 -30.07 -2.99 -19.00
CA GLN A 401 -31.20 -2.11 -18.73
C GLN A 401 -30.98 -0.70 -19.34
N GLU A 402 -31.77 -0.37 -20.36
CA GLU A 402 -31.75 0.94 -21.05
C GLU A 402 -32.16 2.11 -20.14
N LYS A 403 -32.92 1.84 -19.09
CA LYS A 403 -33.40 2.87 -18.15
C LYS A 403 -32.41 3.20 -17.03
N ASP A 404 -31.21 2.62 -17.03
CA ASP A 404 -30.20 2.86 -16.01
C ASP A 404 -29.43 4.18 -16.25
N ASP A 405 -30.09 5.29 -15.91
CA ASP A 405 -29.55 6.64 -16.07
C ASP A 405 -28.28 6.88 -15.24
N LEU A 406 -28.18 6.23 -14.07
CA LEU A 406 -26.99 6.32 -13.20
C LEU A 406 -25.78 5.66 -13.84
N ALA A 407 -25.96 4.47 -14.43
CA ALA A 407 -24.92 3.82 -15.20
C ALA A 407 -24.53 4.68 -16.41
N PHE A 408 -25.52 5.17 -17.18
CA PHE A 408 -25.28 6.04 -18.34
C PHE A 408 -24.39 7.24 -18.00
N GLU A 409 -24.74 8.00 -16.96
CA GLU A 409 -23.99 9.19 -16.55
C GLU A 409 -22.53 8.87 -16.17
N ARG A 410 -22.29 7.72 -15.52
CA ARG A 410 -20.96 7.29 -15.12
C ARG A 410 -20.04 7.00 -16.32
N ILE A 411 -20.55 6.33 -17.36
CA ILE A 411 -19.72 5.79 -18.44
C ILE A 411 -19.76 6.57 -19.76
N VAL A 412 -20.75 7.47 -19.93
CA VAL A 412 -20.94 8.21 -21.19
C VAL A 412 -19.66 8.90 -21.68
N ASN A 413 -18.87 9.45 -20.76
CA ASN A 413 -17.60 10.13 -21.06
C ASN A 413 -16.36 9.45 -20.43
N ASN A 414 -16.46 8.17 -20.08
CA ASN A 414 -15.34 7.38 -19.58
C ASN A 414 -15.20 6.06 -20.37
N PRO A 415 -14.26 5.96 -21.33
CA PRO A 415 -13.18 6.90 -21.66
C PRO A 415 -13.68 8.21 -22.29
N LYS A 416 -12.81 9.24 -22.35
CA LYS A 416 -13.20 10.58 -22.83
C LYS A 416 -13.69 10.56 -24.28
N ARG A 417 -14.94 10.98 -24.51
CA ARG A 417 -15.62 11.03 -25.82
C ARG A 417 -16.02 12.44 -26.26
N SER A 418 -15.39 13.47 -25.69
CA SER A 418 -15.73 14.88 -25.94
C SER A 418 -17.16 15.27 -25.53
N ILE A 419 -17.76 14.55 -24.58
CA ILE A 419 -19.08 14.85 -24.02
C ILE A 419 -18.87 15.65 -22.72
N GLY A 420 -19.11 16.96 -22.77
CA GLY A 420 -18.89 17.85 -21.63
C GLY A 420 -20.07 17.91 -20.66
N GLU A 421 -19.86 18.47 -19.47
CA GLU A 421 -20.90 18.64 -18.45
C GLU A 421 -22.11 19.43 -18.95
N SER A 422 -21.89 20.44 -19.81
CA SER A 422 -23.00 21.20 -20.42
C SER A 422 -23.91 20.31 -21.26
N THR A 423 -23.34 19.34 -21.98
CA THR A 423 -24.12 18.41 -22.81
C THR A 423 -24.90 17.44 -21.93
N ILE A 424 -24.28 16.92 -20.86
CA ILE A 424 -24.95 16.05 -19.90
C ILE A 424 -26.14 16.78 -19.25
N LYS A 425 -25.96 18.03 -18.81
CA LYS A 425 -27.04 18.88 -18.28
C LYS A 425 -28.21 19.04 -19.26
N THR A 426 -27.93 19.33 -20.54
CA THR A 426 -28.99 19.44 -21.55
C THR A 426 -29.75 18.13 -21.78
N ILE A 427 -29.05 16.98 -21.67
CA ILE A 427 -29.69 15.66 -21.78
C ILE A 427 -30.61 15.42 -20.57
N HIS A 428 -30.18 15.77 -19.34
CA HIS A 428 -31.04 15.68 -18.15
C HIS A 428 -32.28 16.57 -18.26
N GLU A 429 -32.14 17.82 -18.72
CA GLU A 429 -33.28 18.73 -18.91
C GLU A 429 -34.29 18.16 -19.92
N TYR A 430 -33.79 17.61 -21.03
CA TYR A 430 -34.63 16.98 -22.04
C TYR A 430 -35.31 15.70 -21.49
N SER A 431 -34.57 14.86 -20.78
CA SER A 431 -35.07 13.65 -20.12
C SER A 431 -36.19 13.98 -19.13
N LYS A 432 -35.97 14.95 -18.24
CA LYS A 432 -36.96 15.39 -17.25
C LYS A 432 -38.22 15.95 -17.90
N LYS A 433 -38.08 16.76 -18.95
CA LYS A 433 -39.23 17.34 -19.69
C LYS A 433 -40.07 16.27 -20.39
N ASN A 434 -39.43 15.25 -20.94
CA ASN A 434 -40.09 14.22 -21.76
C ASN A 434 -40.38 12.92 -20.99
N LYS A 435 -39.97 12.80 -19.72
CA LYS A 435 -40.12 11.62 -18.85
C LYS A 435 -39.59 10.33 -19.50
N ILE A 436 -38.41 10.40 -20.09
CA ILE A 436 -37.72 9.28 -20.77
C ILE A 436 -36.29 9.16 -20.27
N SER A 437 -35.65 7.99 -20.43
CA SER A 437 -34.27 7.76 -19.98
C SER A 437 -33.27 8.67 -20.70
N LEU A 438 -32.07 8.81 -20.13
CA LEU A 438 -30.96 9.57 -20.72
C LEU A 438 -30.52 8.98 -22.05
N GLU A 439 -30.56 7.66 -22.22
CA GLU A 439 -30.24 7.02 -23.50
C GLU A 439 -31.24 7.40 -24.60
N THR A 440 -32.54 7.20 -24.35
CA THR A 440 -33.58 7.54 -25.31
C THR A 440 -33.62 9.05 -25.58
N SER A 441 -33.36 9.86 -24.55
CA SER A 441 -33.22 11.32 -24.69
C SER A 441 -32.08 11.68 -25.62
N SER A 442 -30.92 11.05 -25.43
CA SER A 442 -29.73 11.26 -26.27
C SER A 442 -30.02 10.95 -27.73
N ARG A 443 -30.68 9.82 -28.03
CA ARG A 443 -31.09 9.47 -29.42
C ARG A 443 -32.01 10.52 -30.03
N LYS A 444 -33.08 10.90 -29.33
CA LYS A 444 -34.03 11.92 -29.81
C LYS A 444 -33.39 13.31 -29.97
N MET A 445 -32.45 13.68 -29.10
CA MET A 445 -31.72 14.94 -29.21
C MET A 445 -30.75 14.95 -30.41
N ILE A 446 -30.15 13.80 -30.74
CA ILE A 446 -29.33 13.62 -31.95
C ILE A 446 -30.18 13.78 -33.21
N GLU A 447 -31.36 13.14 -33.26
CA GLU A 447 -32.32 13.24 -34.37
C GLU A 447 -32.80 14.68 -34.58
N LYS A 448 -33.10 15.39 -33.48
CA LYS A 448 -33.55 16.79 -33.50
C LYS A 448 -32.42 17.81 -33.64
N ASN A 449 -31.17 17.37 -33.81
CA ASN A 449 -29.98 18.24 -33.91
C ASN A 449 -29.80 19.22 -32.74
N LEU A 450 -30.17 18.82 -31.53
CA LEU A 450 -30.10 19.65 -30.31
C LEU A 450 -28.73 19.60 -29.61
N ILE A 451 -27.75 18.90 -30.18
CA ILE A 451 -26.42 18.67 -29.58
C ILE A 451 -25.34 19.25 -30.50
N LYS A 452 -24.33 19.89 -29.90
CA LYS A 452 -23.18 20.47 -30.62
C LYS A 452 -22.46 19.41 -31.48
N PRO A 453 -21.92 19.75 -32.68
CA PRO A 453 -21.38 18.76 -33.63
C PRO A 453 -20.35 17.79 -33.06
N LYS A 454 -19.39 18.29 -32.27
CA LYS A 454 -18.33 17.45 -31.68
C LYS A 454 -18.85 16.46 -30.63
N ALA A 455 -19.79 16.90 -29.78
CA ALA A 455 -20.43 16.05 -28.79
C ALA A 455 -21.42 15.07 -29.43
N LYS A 456 -22.07 15.48 -30.53
CA LYS A 456 -22.97 14.63 -31.33
C LYS A 456 -22.21 13.40 -31.86
N ILE A 457 -21.04 13.58 -32.48
CA ILE A 457 -20.22 12.46 -32.98
C ILE A 457 -19.87 11.47 -31.87
N GLY A 458 -19.33 11.96 -30.75
CA GLY A 458 -18.93 11.10 -29.62
C GLY A 458 -20.10 10.36 -28.99
N LEU A 459 -21.25 11.02 -28.85
CA LEU A 459 -22.47 10.44 -28.30
C LEU A 459 -23.11 9.42 -29.25
N THR A 460 -23.14 9.69 -30.55
CA THR A 460 -23.62 8.73 -31.57
C THR A 460 -22.77 7.46 -31.53
N LEU A 461 -21.44 7.57 -31.60
CA LEU A 461 -20.53 6.42 -31.54
C LEU A 461 -20.75 5.59 -30.26
N PHE A 462 -20.95 6.24 -29.12
CA PHE A 462 -21.22 5.57 -27.86
C PHE A 462 -22.55 4.80 -27.89
N LEU A 463 -23.64 5.44 -28.35
CA LEU A 463 -24.97 4.82 -28.42
C LEU A 463 -25.01 3.65 -29.42
N ASP A 464 -24.27 3.75 -30.51
CA ASP A 464 -24.16 2.70 -31.52
C ASP A 464 -23.41 1.48 -30.96
N LEU A 465 -22.34 1.70 -30.19
CA LEU A 465 -21.64 0.63 -29.47
C LEU A 465 -22.56 -0.06 -28.44
N ILE A 466 -23.33 0.69 -27.67
CA ILE A 466 -24.30 0.11 -26.71
C ILE A 466 -25.34 -0.74 -27.45
N SER A 467 -25.91 -0.24 -28.56
CA SER A 467 -26.83 -1.01 -29.39
C SER A 467 -26.19 -2.28 -29.96
N LYS A 468 -24.94 -2.19 -30.41
CA LYS A 468 -24.17 -3.34 -30.91
C LYS A 468 -23.98 -4.39 -29.81
N TRP A 469 -23.52 -4.00 -28.63
CA TRP A 469 -23.28 -4.94 -27.51
C TRP A 469 -24.57 -5.58 -27.01
N ARG A 470 -25.70 -4.84 -27.01
CA ARG A 470 -27.02 -5.44 -26.74
C ARG A 470 -27.41 -6.49 -27.77
N ASN A 471 -27.14 -6.24 -29.05
CA ASN A 471 -27.39 -7.22 -30.11
C ASN A 471 -26.46 -8.44 -29.99
N ASP A 472 -25.20 -8.23 -29.63
CA ASP A 472 -24.24 -9.30 -29.40
C ASP A 472 -24.67 -10.20 -28.21
N LEU A 473 -25.21 -9.61 -27.15
CA LEU A 473 -25.77 -10.36 -26.01
C LEU A 473 -27.07 -11.09 -26.37
N LYS A 474 -28.08 -10.40 -26.93
CA LYS A 474 -29.43 -10.96 -27.14
C LYS A 474 -29.56 -11.83 -28.37
N ILE A 475 -28.95 -11.43 -29.49
CA ILE A 475 -29.14 -12.07 -30.79
C ILE A 475 -28.02 -13.09 -31.03
N LYS A 476 -26.77 -12.69 -30.84
CA LYS A 476 -25.62 -13.59 -31.05
C LYS A 476 -25.34 -14.49 -29.86
N LYS A 477 -26.08 -14.35 -28.75
CA LYS A 477 -25.96 -15.13 -27.51
C LYS A 477 -24.51 -15.20 -27.01
N PHE A 478 -23.79 -14.07 -27.06
CA PHE A 478 -22.44 -14.03 -26.51
C PHE A 478 -22.48 -14.29 -25.00
N ASN A 479 -21.55 -15.14 -24.53
CA ASN A 479 -21.27 -15.28 -23.11
C ASN A 479 -20.88 -13.90 -22.52
N HIS A 480 -21.39 -13.57 -21.34
CA HIS A 480 -21.17 -12.30 -20.62
C HIS A 480 -19.69 -12.00 -20.36
N VAL A 481 -18.83 -13.01 -20.19
CA VAL A 481 -17.37 -12.83 -20.08
C VAL A 481 -16.79 -12.32 -21.40
N LYS A 482 -17.18 -12.95 -22.52
CA LYS A 482 -16.76 -12.54 -23.86
C LYS A 482 -17.28 -11.14 -24.22
N LEU A 483 -18.50 -10.83 -23.77
CA LEU A 483 -19.09 -9.49 -23.92
C LEU A 483 -18.22 -8.44 -23.24
N LEU A 484 -17.80 -8.64 -21.99
CA LEU A 484 -16.95 -7.68 -21.28
C LEU A 484 -15.58 -7.51 -21.96
N GLN A 485 -14.96 -8.60 -22.44
CA GLN A 485 -13.69 -8.52 -23.17
C GLN A 485 -13.80 -7.63 -24.42
N ILE A 486 -14.80 -7.89 -25.27
CA ILE A 486 -15.06 -7.10 -26.48
C ILE A 486 -15.36 -5.65 -26.12
N LEU A 487 -16.18 -5.43 -25.09
CA LEU A 487 -16.54 -4.11 -24.62
C LEU A 487 -15.31 -3.30 -24.18
N LEU A 488 -14.42 -3.90 -23.39
CA LEU A 488 -13.24 -3.22 -22.87
C LEU A 488 -12.31 -2.75 -23.99
N ASP A 489 -12.20 -3.53 -25.06
CA ASP A 489 -11.39 -3.20 -26.22
C ASP A 489 -12.08 -2.18 -27.14
N GLU A 490 -13.35 -2.39 -27.50
CA GLU A 490 -14.09 -1.52 -28.42
C GLU A 490 -14.46 -0.16 -27.81
N SER A 491 -14.70 -0.11 -26.50
CA SER A 491 -14.96 1.15 -25.78
C SER A 491 -13.72 2.05 -25.69
N GLY A 492 -12.53 1.51 -25.95
CA GLY A 492 -11.24 2.15 -25.73
C GLY A 492 -10.76 2.14 -24.28
N TYR A 493 -11.45 1.42 -23.38
CA TYR A 493 -11.15 1.40 -21.95
C TYR A 493 -9.83 0.67 -21.65
N SER A 494 -9.60 -0.50 -22.26
CA SER A 494 -8.33 -1.23 -22.21
C SER A 494 -7.15 -0.34 -22.66
N ALA A 495 -7.32 0.36 -23.78
CA ALA A 495 -6.28 1.24 -24.34
C ALA A 495 -6.01 2.45 -23.43
N MET A 496 -7.04 3.02 -22.80
CA MET A 496 -6.90 4.13 -21.85
C MET A 496 -6.01 3.76 -20.66
N LEU A 497 -6.16 2.54 -20.13
CA LEU A 497 -5.34 2.05 -19.01
C LEU A 497 -3.93 1.68 -19.46
N LYS A 498 -3.77 0.94 -20.57
CA LYS A 498 -2.46 0.51 -21.09
C LYS A 498 -1.55 1.69 -21.49
N ASN A 499 -2.12 2.77 -22.01
CA ASN A 499 -1.36 3.94 -22.44
C ASN A 499 -0.77 4.74 -21.26
N LYS A 500 -1.26 4.55 -20.03
CA LYS A 500 -0.69 5.17 -18.84
C LYS A 500 0.12 4.14 -18.07
N LYS A 501 1.43 4.09 -18.35
CA LYS A 501 2.38 3.20 -17.65
C LYS A 501 2.67 3.71 -16.24
N ASP A 502 1.80 3.39 -15.30
CA ASP A 502 2.04 3.58 -13.87
C ASP A 502 1.57 2.36 -13.06
N LEU A 503 2.15 2.19 -11.88
CA LEU A 503 1.84 1.09 -10.94
C LEU A 503 0.33 1.05 -10.58
N GLU A 504 -0.35 2.20 -10.59
CA GLU A 504 -1.77 2.27 -10.30
C GLU A 504 -2.63 1.66 -11.41
N ASN A 505 -2.39 1.99 -12.68
CA ASN A 505 -3.15 1.43 -13.80
C ASN A 505 -2.82 -0.04 -14.05
N GLU A 506 -1.60 -0.50 -13.72
CA GLU A 506 -1.29 -1.93 -13.70
C GLU A 506 -2.19 -2.67 -12.70
N ASN A 507 -2.29 -2.17 -11.45
CA ASN A 507 -3.22 -2.73 -10.46
C ASN A 507 -4.67 -2.68 -10.96
N ARG A 508 -5.10 -1.61 -11.63
CA ARG A 508 -6.46 -1.53 -12.21
C ARG A 508 -6.69 -2.57 -13.30
N LEU A 509 -5.70 -2.80 -14.17
CA LEU A 509 -5.79 -3.84 -15.20
C LEU A 509 -5.86 -5.24 -14.58
N GLU A 510 -5.09 -5.49 -13.51
CA GLU A 510 -5.18 -6.72 -12.73
C GLU A 510 -6.58 -6.88 -12.13
N ASN A 511 -7.14 -5.84 -11.53
CA ASN A 511 -8.51 -5.87 -10.99
C ASN A 511 -9.56 -6.20 -12.07
N ILE A 512 -9.43 -5.67 -13.28
CA ILE A 512 -10.36 -5.98 -14.40
C ILE A 512 -10.20 -7.42 -14.88
N LYS A 513 -8.97 -7.96 -14.91
CA LYS A 513 -8.75 -9.37 -15.21
C LYS A 513 -9.38 -10.27 -14.14
N GLU A 514 -9.30 -9.86 -12.88
CA GLU A 514 -10.03 -10.52 -11.81
C GLU A 514 -11.55 -10.42 -11.99
N LEU A 515 -12.09 -9.29 -12.44
CA LEU A 515 -13.52 -9.20 -12.75
C LEU A 515 -13.95 -10.20 -13.83
N LEU A 516 -13.14 -10.37 -14.88
CA LEU A 516 -13.39 -11.35 -15.93
C LEU A 516 -13.37 -12.79 -15.38
N SER A 517 -12.47 -13.06 -14.45
CA SER A 517 -12.44 -14.33 -13.71
C SER A 517 -13.72 -14.53 -12.89
N ALA A 518 -14.19 -13.50 -12.17
CA ALA A 518 -15.43 -13.52 -11.39
C ALA A 518 -16.64 -13.87 -12.24
N MET A 519 -16.74 -13.23 -13.40
CA MET A 519 -17.86 -13.42 -14.29
C MET A 519 -17.96 -14.87 -14.78
N LYS A 520 -16.85 -15.62 -14.89
CA LYS A 520 -16.87 -17.04 -15.32
C LYS A 520 -17.65 -17.95 -14.35
N GLU A 521 -17.86 -17.55 -13.10
CA GLU A 521 -18.60 -18.34 -12.10
C GLU A 521 -20.12 -18.26 -12.25
N PHE A 522 -20.61 -17.30 -13.03
CA PHE A 522 -22.04 -17.04 -13.19
C PHE A 522 -22.50 -17.55 -14.56
N ASP A 523 -23.71 -18.10 -14.62
CA ASP A 523 -24.27 -18.64 -15.86
C ASP A 523 -24.62 -17.55 -16.88
N ASN A 524 -25.04 -16.37 -16.39
CA ASN A 524 -25.52 -15.29 -17.24
C ASN A 524 -25.22 -13.91 -16.62
N LEU A 525 -25.48 -12.86 -17.41
CA LEU A 525 -25.22 -11.49 -17.00
C LEU A 525 -26.11 -11.03 -15.84
N GLU A 526 -27.37 -11.47 -15.81
CA GLU A 526 -28.35 -11.06 -14.80
C GLU A 526 -27.94 -11.57 -13.41
N SER A 527 -27.59 -12.86 -13.30
CA SER A 527 -27.13 -13.46 -12.03
C SER A 527 -25.86 -12.81 -11.50
N PHE A 528 -24.93 -12.44 -12.40
CA PHE A 528 -23.75 -11.66 -12.02
C PHE A 528 -24.13 -10.27 -11.48
N LEU A 529 -24.99 -9.53 -12.16
CA LEU A 529 -25.41 -8.18 -11.74
C LEU A 529 -26.17 -8.20 -10.41
N ASP A 530 -27.01 -9.21 -10.19
CA ASP A 530 -27.73 -9.41 -8.93
C ASP A 530 -26.75 -9.66 -7.78
N HIS A 531 -25.75 -10.52 -7.98
CA HIS A 531 -24.69 -10.75 -7.00
C HIS A 531 -23.92 -9.47 -6.66
N VAL A 532 -23.55 -8.65 -7.66
CA VAL A 532 -22.86 -7.37 -7.44
C VAL A 532 -23.74 -6.41 -6.62
N SER A 533 -25.04 -6.33 -6.92
CA SER A 533 -25.98 -5.49 -6.19
C SER A 533 -26.02 -5.87 -4.71
N LEU A 534 -26.20 -7.17 -4.42
CA LEU A 534 -26.22 -7.71 -3.05
C LEU A 534 -24.90 -7.47 -2.31
N ALA A 535 -23.77 -7.66 -2.99
CA ALA A 535 -22.44 -7.42 -2.42
C ALA A 535 -22.24 -5.95 -1.98
N THR A 536 -22.88 -4.99 -2.67
CA THR A 536 -22.78 -3.57 -2.34
C THR A 536 -23.82 -3.08 -1.33
N SER A 537 -24.94 -3.80 -1.13
CA SER A 537 -26.01 -3.38 -0.21
C SER A 537 -25.80 -3.78 1.25
N ILE A 538 -24.97 -4.79 1.53
CA ILE A 538 -24.71 -5.33 2.89
C ILE A 538 -23.98 -4.30 3.81
N ASP A 539 -23.56 -3.15 3.28
CA ASP A 539 -22.51 -2.34 3.88
C ASP A 539 -22.90 -1.10 4.68
N GLN A 540 -24.16 -0.63 4.63
CA GLN A 540 -24.46 0.66 5.27
C GLN A 540 -24.69 0.59 6.80
N ASP A 541 -24.93 -0.59 7.39
CA ASP A 541 -25.40 -0.70 8.78
C ASP A 541 -24.64 -1.68 9.70
N TRP A 542 -23.46 -2.18 9.31
CA TRP A 542 -22.75 -3.14 10.17
C TRP A 542 -21.90 -2.44 11.25
N GLU A 543 -22.49 -2.20 12.43
CA GLU A 543 -21.80 -1.71 13.66
C GLU A 543 -21.06 -2.81 14.44
N GLY A 544 -21.13 -4.07 14.00
CA GLY A 544 -20.48 -5.21 14.67
C GLY A 544 -18.99 -5.40 14.36
N GLU A 545 -18.40 -6.44 14.94
CA GLU A 545 -17.00 -6.82 14.70
C GLU A 545 -16.75 -7.23 13.24
N LYS A 546 -15.59 -6.85 12.68
CA LYS A 546 -15.23 -7.11 11.28
C LYS A 546 -13.80 -7.62 11.17
N ILE A 547 -13.58 -8.59 10.27
CA ILE A 547 -12.24 -9.06 9.91
C ILE A 547 -11.47 -7.98 9.15
N ASN A 548 -10.19 -7.83 9.45
CA ASN A 548 -9.33 -6.86 8.78
C ASN A 548 -8.65 -7.49 7.56
N MET A 549 -8.94 -6.99 6.35
CA MET A 549 -8.17 -7.33 5.15
C MET A 549 -7.31 -6.15 4.72
N MET A 550 -6.02 -6.39 4.48
CA MET A 550 -5.11 -5.34 4.00
C MET A 550 -3.86 -5.92 3.36
N THR A 551 -3.05 -5.07 2.73
CA THR A 551 -1.73 -5.48 2.25
C THR A 551 -0.72 -5.57 3.40
N MET A 552 0.30 -6.43 3.27
CA MET A 552 1.40 -6.51 4.25
C MET A 552 2.07 -5.14 4.51
N HIS A 553 2.16 -4.30 3.47
CA HIS A 553 2.67 -2.92 3.60
C HIS A 553 1.80 -2.06 4.52
N ALA A 554 0.48 -2.10 4.33
CA ALA A 554 -0.47 -1.34 5.14
C ALA A 554 -0.53 -1.82 6.60
N ALA A 555 -0.14 -3.07 6.85
CA ALA A 555 -0.09 -3.64 8.19
C ALA A 555 1.10 -3.15 9.04
N LYS A 556 2.09 -2.46 8.45
CA LYS A 556 3.26 -1.96 9.20
C LYS A 556 2.81 -1.05 10.35
N GLY A 557 3.23 -1.41 11.56
CA GLY A 557 2.87 -0.70 12.79
C GLY A 557 1.57 -1.16 13.45
N LEU A 558 0.77 -2.01 12.80
CA LEU A 558 -0.38 -2.67 13.41
C LEU A 558 0.02 -4.00 14.07
N GLU A 559 -0.92 -4.59 14.82
CA GLU A 559 -0.76 -5.87 15.49
C GLU A 559 -2.14 -6.51 15.74
N PHE A 560 -2.22 -7.83 15.61
CA PHE A 560 -3.45 -8.61 15.67
C PHE A 560 -3.22 -9.89 16.47
N ASP A 561 -4.25 -10.43 17.11
CA ASP A 561 -4.12 -11.68 17.87
C ASP A 561 -3.85 -12.85 16.92
N VAL A 562 -4.58 -12.87 15.79
CA VAL A 562 -4.47 -13.89 14.74
C VAL A 562 -4.22 -13.23 13.39
N VAL A 563 -3.25 -13.75 12.65
CA VAL A 563 -2.88 -13.26 11.31
C VAL A 563 -2.84 -14.41 10.32
N PHE A 564 -3.56 -14.26 9.22
CA PHE A 564 -3.50 -15.12 8.05
C PHE A 564 -2.64 -14.46 6.97
N LEU A 565 -1.75 -15.25 6.37
CA LEU A 565 -0.77 -14.84 5.37
C LEU A 565 -0.93 -15.73 4.12
N PRO A 566 -1.96 -15.50 3.29
CA PRO A 566 -2.22 -16.31 2.10
C PRO A 566 -1.35 -15.93 0.90
N GLY A 567 -1.31 -16.82 -0.09
CA GLY A 567 -0.63 -16.61 -1.36
C GLY A 567 0.89 -16.54 -1.26
N TRP A 568 1.49 -17.40 -0.41
CA TRP A 568 2.95 -17.61 -0.36
C TRP A 568 3.41 -18.47 -1.54
N GLU A 569 3.33 -17.91 -2.74
CA GLU A 569 3.59 -18.57 -4.03
C GLU A 569 4.70 -17.85 -4.79
N GLU A 570 5.55 -18.59 -5.52
CA GLU A 570 6.54 -17.99 -6.41
C GLU A 570 5.87 -17.14 -7.51
N GLY A 571 6.44 -15.97 -7.79
CA GLY A 571 5.89 -14.99 -8.73
C GLY A 571 4.87 -14.03 -8.10
N LEU A 572 4.10 -14.49 -7.11
CA LEU A 572 3.18 -13.68 -6.32
C LEU A 572 3.88 -13.06 -5.09
N PHE A 573 4.48 -13.92 -4.27
CA PHE A 573 5.24 -13.54 -3.09
C PHE A 573 6.41 -14.50 -2.85
N PRO A 574 7.63 -14.17 -3.32
CA PRO A 574 8.08 -12.85 -3.74
C PRO A 574 7.54 -12.39 -5.10
N HIS A 575 7.25 -11.09 -5.22
CA HIS A 575 6.67 -10.53 -6.45
C HIS A 575 7.68 -10.51 -7.61
N GLN A 576 7.31 -11.08 -8.76
CA GLN A 576 8.19 -11.30 -9.90
C GLN A 576 8.91 -10.01 -10.38
N LYS A 577 8.19 -8.91 -10.58
CA LYS A 577 8.80 -7.63 -11.02
C LYS A 577 9.84 -7.09 -10.06
N SER A 578 9.66 -7.29 -8.75
CA SER A 578 10.63 -6.80 -7.75
C SER A 578 11.99 -7.47 -7.94
N ILE A 579 11.95 -8.77 -8.26
CA ILE A 579 13.15 -9.57 -8.56
C ILE A 579 13.75 -9.15 -9.90
N GLU A 580 12.95 -8.92 -10.93
CA GLU A 580 13.44 -8.52 -12.25
C GLU A 580 14.10 -7.13 -12.25
N GLU A 581 13.51 -6.15 -11.53
CA GLU A 581 14.02 -4.78 -11.52
C GLU A 581 15.22 -4.57 -10.60
N LYS A 582 15.23 -5.21 -9.42
CA LYS A 582 16.22 -4.95 -8.36
C LYS A 582 17.12 -6.14 -8.06
N GLY A 583 16.92 -7.28 -8.73
CA GLY A 583 17.69 -8.50 -8.50
C GLY A 583 17.65 -8.94 -7.04
N HIS A 584 18.83 -9.21 -6.49
CA HIS A 584 19.00 -9.65 -5.10
C HIS A 584 18.43 -8.66 -4.08
N ASN A 585 18.55 -7.35 -4.32
CA ASN A 585 18.03 -6.33 -3.39
C ASN A 585 16.50 -6.35 -3.32
N GLY A 586 15.83 -6.64 -4.44
CA GLY A 586 14.38 -6.79 -4.49
C GLY A 586 13.91 -8.00 -3.69
N LEU A 587 14.65 -9.11 -3.76
CA LEU A 587 14.35 -10.30 -2.96
C LEU A 587 14.52 -10.04 -1.46
N GLU A 588 15.59 -9.35 -1.05
CA GLU A 588 15.78 -8.99 0.36
C GLU A 588 14.66 -8.08 0.89
N GLU A 589 14.14 -7.17 0.07
CA GLU A 589 13.01 -6.31 0.41
C GLU A 589 11.70 -7.09 0.57
N GLU A 590 11.40 -8.03 -0.33
CA GLU A 590 10.25 -8.93 -0.21
C GLU A 590 10.37 -9.82 1.05
N ARG A 591 11.59 -10.24 1.42
CA ARG A 591 11.83 -10.98 2.68
C ARG A 591 11.59 -10.12 3.91
N ARG A 592 12.00 -8.85 3.91
CA ARG A 592 11.64 -7.88 4.97
C ARG A 592 10.13 -7.70 5.06
N LEU A 593 9.42 -7.70 3.93
CA LEU A 593 7.96 -7.65 3.91
C LEU A 593 7.33 -8.89 4.55
N ALA A 594 7.87 -10.08 4.27
CA ALA A 594 7.43 -11.34 4.89
C ALA A 594 7.65 -11.33 6.41
N TYR A 595 8.83 -10.87 6.84
CA TYR A 595 9.16 -10.64 8.25
C TYR A 595 8.16 -9.67 8.92
N VAL A 596 7.83 -8.55 8.26
CA VAL A 596 6.82 -7.60 8.76
C VAL A 596 5.47 -8.30 8.91
N GLY A 597 5.04 -9.08 7.92
CA GLY A 597 3.78 -9.84 7.92
C GLY A 597 3.67 -10.80 9.10
N ILE A 598 4.66 -11.68 9.29
CA ILE A 598 4.69 -12.65 10.40
C ILE A 598 4.68 -11.94 11.76
N THR A 599 5.49 -10.89 11.92
CA THR A 599 5.61 -10.15 13.19
C THR A 599 4.41 -9.24 13.52
N ARG A 600 3.34 -9.27 12.71
CA ARG A 600 2.05 -8.66 13.06
C ARG A 600 1.22 -9.54 14.00
N ALA A 601 1.47 -10.85 14.00
CA ALA A 601 0.77 -11.82 14.83
C ALA A 601 1.24 -11.77 16.29
N LYS A 602 0.30 -11.77 17.23
CA LYS A 602 0.58 -11.89 18.67
C LYS A 602 0.55 -13.35 19.13
N ARG A 603 -0.50 -14.08 18.75
CA ARG A 603 -0.78 -15.45 19.25
C ARG A 603 -0.65 -16.49 18.16
N ASN A 604 -1.33 -16.29 17.03
CA ASN A 604 -1.39 -17.28 15.95
C ASN A 604 -1.03 -16.63 14.61
N ALA A 605 -0.10 -17.26 13.88
CA ALA A 605 0.17 -16.95 12.49
C ALA A 605 -0.12 -18.19 11.65
N ILE A 606 -0.87 -18.02 10.57
CA ILE A 606 -1.22 -19.08 9.62
C ILE A 606 -0.71 -18.62 8.26
N ILE A 607 0.17 -19.42 7.65
CA ILE A 607 0.70 -19.19 6.31
C ILE A 607 0.03 -20.18 5.38
N SER A 608 -0.39 -19.71 4.20
CA SER A 608 -0.96 -20.60 3.19
C SER A 608 -0.49 -20.28 1.79
N PHE A 609 -0.53 -21.31 0.94
CA PHE A 609 -0.26 -21.22 -0.48
C PHE A 609 -1.18 -22.17 -1.24
N SER A 610 -1.46 -21.85 -2.50
CA SER A 610 -2.21 -22.70 -3.40
C SER A 610 -1.31 -23.31 -4.46
N MET A 611 -1.58 -24.57 -4.85
CA MET A 611 -0.85 -25.23 -5.94
C MET A 611 -1.22 -24.66 -7.30
N ASN A 612 -2.49 -24.31 -7.50
CA ASN A 612 -2.99 -23.76 -8.76
C ASN A 612 -3.76 -22.47 -8.49
N ARG A 613 -3.29 -21.34 -9.02
CA ARG A 613 -4.04 -20.09 -8.92
C ARG A 613 -4.59 -19.72 -10.27
N PHE A 614 -5.88 -19.37 -10.27
CA PHE A 614 -6.46 -18.77 -11.44
C PHE A 614 -6.03 -17.31 -11.50
N TYR A 615 -5.11 -16.98 -12.40
CA TYR A 615 -4.53 -15.65 -12.49
C TYR A 615 -4.57 -15.17 -13.95
N GLN A 616 -5.06 -13.95 -14.16
CA GLN A 616 -5.19 -13.33 -15.49
C GLN A 616 -6.02 -14.11 -16.52
N GLY A 617 -6.90 -15.00 -16.09
CA GLY A 617 -7.82 -15.74 -16.96
C GLY A 617 -7.36 -17.14 -17.34
N ASP A 618 -6.15 -17.52 -16.95
CA ASP A 618 -5.54 -18.84 -17.13
C ASP A 618 -5.22 -19.48 -15.77
N TRP A 619 -5.16 -20.81 -15.77
CA TRP A 619 -4.65 -21.56 -14.63
C TRP A 619 -3.13 -21.53 -14.66
N ILE A 620 -2.54 -21.03 -13.58
CA ILE A 620 -1.09 -21.04 -13.39
C ILE A 620 -0.78 -22.06 -12.31
N ASP A 621 0.07 -23.02 -12.66
CA ASP A 621 0.73 -23.87 -11.68
C ASP A 621 1.63 -22.99 -10.82
N SER A 622 1.20 -22.73 -9.60
CA SER A 622 1.92 -21.94 -8.60
C SER A 622 2.87 -22.87 -7.85
N MET A 623 4.15 -22.51 -7.81
CA MET A 623 5.09 -23.17 -6.90
C MET A 623 5.00 -22.51 -5.52
N ALA A 624 5.22 -23.30 -4.47
CA ALA A 624 5.40 -22.77 -3.12
C ALA A 624 6.53 -21.72 -3.10
N SER A 625 6.32 -20.60 -2.40
CA SER A 625 7.32 -19.55 -2.24
C SER A 625 8.62 -20.10 -1.66
N ARG A 626 9.76 -19.65 -2.16
CA ARG A 626 11.08 -19.93 -1.58
C ARG A 626 11.19 -19.51 -0.12
N PHE A 627 10.39 -18.55 0.34
CA PHE A 627 10.36 -18.16 1.74
C PHE A 627 9.87 -19.28 2.66
N ILE A 628 9.12 -20.25 2.13
CA ILE A 628 8.67 -21.43 2.89
C ILE A 628 9.86 -22.35 3.22
N ASP A 629 10.78 -22.55 2.27
CA ASP A 629 12.00 -23.34 2.50
C ASP A 629 12.96 -22.68 3.52
N GLU A 630 12.80 -21.38 3.77
CA GLU A 630 13.59 -20.60 4.73
C GLU A 630 13.04 -20.66 6.18
N LEU A 631 11.87 -21.27 6.39
CA LEU A 631 11.21 -21.38 7.69
C LEU A 631 11.70 -22.62 8.48
N PRO A 632 11.85 -22.52 9.82
CA PRO A 632 12.37 -23.62 10.63
C PRO A 632 11.29 -24.68 10.88
N GLU A 633 11.54 -25.92 10.47
CA GLU A 633 10.54 -27.00 10.52
C GLU A 633 10.00 -27.28 11.93
N ASN A 634 10.84 -27.15 12.96
CA ASN A 634 10.47 -27.41 14.36
C ASN A 634 9.40 -26.45 14.89
N ASN A 635 9.16 -25.31 14.23
CA ASN A 635 8.16 -24.32 14.64
C ASN A 635 6.93 -24.29 13.71
N LEU A 636 6.82 -25.27 12.80
CA LEU A 636 5.75 -25.37 11.82
C LEU A 636 4.87 -26.60 12.04
N GLU A 637 3.58 -26.43 11.81
CA GLU A 637 2.61 -27.50 11.65
C GLU A 637 2.18 -27.52 10.17
N LYS A 638 2.60 -28.53 9.40
CA LYS A 638 2.33 -28.62 7.97
C LYS A 638 1.02 -29.37 7.73
N ASN A 639 0.03 -28.71 7.14
CA ASN A 639 -1.28 -29.29 6.82
C ASN A 639 -1.52 -29.29 5.30
N SER A 640 -2.10 -30.37 4.80
CA SER A 640 -2.41 -30.51 3.39
C SER A 640 -3.89 -30.83 3.22
N TYR A 641 -4.62 -29.99 2.50
CA TYR A 641 -6.07 -30.14 2.28
C TYR A 641 -6.36 -30.69 0.89
N PHE A 642 -5.77 -31.85 0.56
CA PHE A 642 -6.16 -32.64 -0.62
C PHE A 642 -7.06 -33.76 -0.12
N ASP A 643 -8.35 -33.71 -0.47
CA ASP A 643 -9.38 -34.71 -0.21
C ASP A 643 -8.93 -35.93 0.60
N GLU A 644 -8.96 -35.85 1.93
CA GLU A 644 -9.33 -37.03 2.72
C GLU A 644 -10.83 -37.23 2.48
N SER A 645 -11.16 -37.85 1.34
CA SER A 645 -12.43 -38.54 1.18
C SER A 645 -12.49 -39.58 2.30
N LYS A 646 -13.17 -39.22 3.39
CA LYS A 646 -13.68 -40.17 4.36
C LYS A 646 -14.48 -41.22 3.60
N ASP A 647 -13.99 -42.45 3.60
CA ASP A 647 -14.70 -43.70 3.26
C ASP A 647 -15.87 -43.96 4.25
N THR A 648 -16.79 -43.01 4.41
CA THR A 648 -18.02 -43.20 5.19
C THR A 648 -19.17 -42.43 4.57
N PHE A 649 -19.49 -42.76 3.31
CA PHE A 649 -20.86 -42.68 2.82
C PHE A 649 -21.13 -43.92 1.97
N GLU A 650 -21.84 -44.88 2.58
CA GLU A 650 -22.53 -45.94 1.84
C GLU A 650 -23.58 -45.27 0.94
N GLU A 651 -23.19 -44.90 -0.28
CA GLU A 651 -24.14 -44.61 -1.35
C GLU A 651 -24.16 -45.77 -2.33
N PHE A 652 -25.30 -46.48 -2.26
CA PHE A 652 -25.91 -47.34 -3.27
C PHE A 652 -25.27 -47.29 -4.67
N GLU A 653 -24.71 -48.42 -5.09
CA GLU A 653 -24.21 -48.67 -6.45
C GLU A 653 -25.31 -48.47 -7.50
N PHE A 654 -24.98 -47.71 -8.55
CA PHE A 654 -25.40 -48.05 -9.91
C PHE A 654 -24.16 -48.05 -10.80
N ASN A 655 -23.65 -49.25 -11.07
CA ASN A 655 -22.59 -49.51 -12.04
C ASN A 655 -23.10 -49.21 -13.46
N GLN A 656 -22.35 -48.40 -14.21
CA GLN A 656 -22.04 -48.69 -15.60
C GLN A 656 -20.74 -47.99 -16.02
N ASP A 657 -19.75 -48.86 -16.24
CA ASP A 657 -18.39 -48.67 -16.72
C ASP A 657 -18.15 -47.51 -17.68
N PHE A 658 -17.07 -46.76 -17.41
CA PHE A 658 -16.04 -46.46 -18.40
C PHE A 658 -14.69 -46.38 -17.68
N GLU A 659 -13.88 -47.43 -17.81
CA GLU A 659 -12.44 -47.37 -17.58
C GLU A 659 -11.82 -46.39 -18.59
N LEU A 660 -11.14 -45.37 -18.10
CA LEU A 660 -10.08 -44.68 -18.83
C LEU A 660 -8.88 -44.50 -17.90
N ASP A 661 -7.77 -45.05 -18.39
CA ASP A 661 -6.48 -45.24 -17.74
C ASP A 661 -5.95 -44.02 -16.98
N ASP A 662 -5.39 -44.35 -15.82
CA ASP A 662 -4.52 -43.55 -14.98
C ASP A 662 -3.22 -43.22 -15.76
N ASP A 663 -3.04 -41.95 -16.16
CA ASP A 663 -1.70 -41.43 -16.38
C ASP A 663 -1.56 -39.96 -16.00
N SER A 664 -1.24 -39.82 -14.72
CA SER A 664 -0.75 -38.66 -14.00
C SER A 664 0.14 -37.66 -14.79
N LYS A 665 -0.40 -36.47 -15.10
CA LYS A 665 0.43 -35.26 -15.21
C LYS A 665 0.62 -34.64 -13.82
N ARG A 666 1.50 -35.23 -13.02
CA ARG A 666 1.92 -34.69 -11.71
C ARG A 666 3.02 -33.64 -11.92
N SER A 667 2.83 -32.45 -11.34
CA SER A 667 3.76 -31.34 -11.54
C SER A 667 5.13 -31.60 -10.87
N PRO A 668 6.23 -31.00 -11.36
CA PRO A 668 7.55 -31.11 -10.74
C PRO A 668 7.60 -30.67 -9.26
N GLY A 669 6.66 -29.82 -8.84
CA GLY A 669 6.47 -29.41 -7.44
C GLY A 669 5.98 -30.56 -6.55
N TRP A 670 5.02 -31.35 -7.03
CA TRP A 670 4.52 -32.54 -6.34
C TRP A 670 5.61 -33.58 -6.11
N ILE A 671 6.47 -33.79 -7.11
CA ILE A 671 7.58 -34.75 -7.05
C ILE A 671 8.65 -34.30 -6.04
N ARG A 672 8.89 -33.00 -5.88
CA ARG A 672 9.79 -32.49 -4.82
C ARG A 672 9.18 -32.60 -3.43
N TYR A 673 7.87 -32.36 -3.30
CA TYR A 673 7.17 -32.47 -2.02
C TYR A 673 7.07 -33.92 -1.52
N GLN A 674 6.67 -34.87 -2.38
CA GLN A 674 6.59 -36.30 -1.99
C GLN A 674 7.95 -36.90 -1.62
N LYS A 675 9.03 -36.49 -2.28
CA LYS A 675 10.40 -36.93 -1.91
C LYS A 675 10.83 -36.47 -0.52
N ARG A 676 10.06 -35.59 0.14
CA ARG A 676 10.35 -35.01 1.46
C ARG A 676 9.39 -35.49 2.56
N ILE A 677 8.40 -36.35 2.24
CA ILE A 677 7.50 -36.96 3.23
C ILE A 677 8.01 -38.33 3.72
N LYS A 678 8.96 -38.94 2.98
CA LYS A 678 9.83 -40.00 3.50
C LYS A 678 11.09 -39.36 4.08
#